data_AF-A0A9J6FGP2-F1
#
_entry.id   AF-A0A9J6FGP2-F1
#
_cell.length_a   1.000
_cell.length_b   1.000
_cell.length_c   1.000
_cell.angle_alpha   90.00
_cell.angle_beta   90.00
_cell.angle_gamma   90.00
#
_symmetry.space_group_name_H-M   'P 1'
#
loop_
_entity.id
_entity.type
_entity.pdbx_description
1 polymer ?
#
loop_
_entity_poly.entity_id
_entity_poly.type
_entity_poly.pdbx_seq_one_letter_code
_entity_poly.pdbx_strand_id
1 'polypeptide(L)'
;MRGHIICGRRLRELHVDFNELQGLPCELSALGQLRVLSASGNRFAALPEALGRLPALESLRLAANAIAHIAPAALQALHALRRLDLRANCVQGVVDLSGLQNLQSLDVSWNKIDELRLPTTNRLRQLDCSRNCLRELSLPGGRLETLCSSHNRLQNVDITLPCNVLSYIDLSTNELTQVPYWVPQARSSQHLDLGHNHISSIPSSLFSPTLSQLDTVRLNHNSLAGFPEGITAQCHIRHLDLQHNCLTSLPPNLLRHAYRLQWLNASYNQLSNLARPDQASLPLRWLLLTRTGLTDEMAWPLVLACPGLRVLQLAYNQLQTVPSRLYINQCTQPSGHTEVLAAILESPQRQLLATAKAAVAQLVRQERRSADTSAIFLQSIILATYRALGSKACCHQLNILLCHLAPADVSTDSAYLMTVAQCGGATCLLAHADRQTTVLFDAHGQGTRCVADDWDAAEGFQSHASSSWPSTARGPPPCELPSPSIRHVTLRPDDRLVVLSTAALGDALAPEAAVAEALDAPNPMAAAKRLNQAVASLVSDGGTCVIAIGLQTAASAAGAAGPGKSVHFRITTDIDDEQADEAEAYKAWEYMLAQNHKMLFNRELETLHRTLAKGKARHAASLAPDGAAVASSGTARLGSKKKRYCYGQTDEPLPSSVA
;
A
#
# COMPACT_ATOMS: atom_id res chain seq x y z
N MET A 1 -43.62 -20.17 -31.42
CA MET A 1 -44.26 -18.85 -31.62
C MET A 1 -44.57 -18.66 -33.10
N ARG A 2 -45.80 -18.94 -33.56
CA ARG A 2 -46.29 -18.47 -34.87
C ARG A 2 -47.12 -17.23 -34.60
N GLY A 3 -46.45 -16.09 -34.47
CA GLY A 3 -47.06 -14.79 -34.25
C GLY A 3 -46.65 -13.89 -35.39
N HIS A 4 -47.61 -13.56 -36.25
CA HIS A 4 -47.48 -12.64 -37.36
C HIS A 4 -46.81 -11.31 -36.95
N ILE A 5 -45.55 -11.07 -37.37
CA ILE A 5 -44.95 -9.73 -37.34
C ILE A 5 -45.56 -8.93 -38.52
N ILE A 6 -46.86 -8.63 -38.46
CA ILE A 6 -47.55 -7.82 -39.49
C ILE A 6 -47.45 -6.32 -39.18
N CYS A 7 -47.18 -5.93 -37.92
CA CYS A 7 -47.32 -4.53 -37.47
C CYS A 7 -46.03 -3.69 -37.47
N GLY A 8 -44.88 -4.22 -37.93
CA GLY A 8 -43.57 -3.63 -37.62
C GLY A 8 -42.82 -2.87 -38.73
N ARG A 9 -43.39 -2.59 -39.92
CA ARG A 9 -42.59 -2.07 -41.06
C ARG A 9 -41.86 -0.73 -40.81
N ARG A 10 -42.21 0.01 -39.75
CA ARG A 10 -41.54 1.25 -39.33
C ARG A 10 -40.66 1.09 -38.07
N LEU A 11 -40.60 -0.11 -37.49
CA LEU A 11 -39.83 -0.37 -36.29
C LEU A 11 -38.34 -0.17 -36.58
N ARG A 12 -37.69 0.69 -35.80
CA ARG A 12 -36.26 1.02 -35.94
C ARG A 12 -35.40 0.38 -34.86
N GLU A 13 -35.96 0.15 -33.69
CA GLU A 13 -35.23 -0.39 -32.55
C GLU A 13 -36.08 -1.52 -31.93
N LEU A 14 -35.44 -2.66 -31.69
CA LEU A 14 -36.05 -3.81 -31.05
C LEU A 14 -35.14 -4.28 -29.92
N HIS A 15 -35.66 -4.26 -28.70
CA HIS A 15 -34.97 -4.68 -27.48
C HIS A 15 -35.71 -5.87 -26.88
N VAL A 16 -35.02 -7.01 -26.79
CA VAL A 16 -35.53 -8.28 -26.24
C VAL A 16 -34.49 -8.89 -25.29
N ASP A 17 -33.69 -8.04 -24.64
CA ASP A 17 -32.63 -8.43 -23.73
C ASP A 17 -33.18 -9.18 -22.49
N PHE A 18 -32.38 -10.06 -21.89
CA PHE A 18 -32.68 -10.81 -20.66
C PHE A 18 -33.98 -11.63 -20.72
N ASN A 19 -34.16 -12.38 -21.81
CA ASN A 19 -35.27 -13.31 -21.99
C ASN A 19 -34.75 -14.75 -22.19
N GLU A 20 -35.64 -15.68 -22.51
CA GLU A 20 -35.28 -17.08 -22.79
C GLU A 20 -35.31 -17.41 -24.29
N LEU A 21 -35.10 -16.41 -25.16
CA LEU A 21 -35.19 -16.61 -26.60
C LEU A 21 -34.06 -17.52 -27.09
N GLN A 22 -34.41 -18.56 -27.85
CA GLN A 22 -33.46 -19.49 -28.47
C GLN A 22 -33.16 -19.14 -29.94
N GLY A 23 -34.05 -18.36 -30.56
CA GLY A 23 -34.00 -18.03 -31.98
C GLY A 23 -34.89 -16.83 -32.30
N LEU A 24 -34.64 -16.21 -33.45
CA LEU A 24 -35.50 -15.16 -33.99
C LEU A 24 -36.36 -15.74 -35.12
N PRO A 25 -37.66 -15.41 -35.18
CA PRO A 25 -38.54 -15.86 -36.24
C PRO A 25 -38.09 -15.32 -37.61
N CYS A 26 -38.30 -16.08 -38.69
CA CYS A 26 -37.91 -15.65 -40.04
C CYS A 26 -38.68 -14.41 -40.51
N GLU A 27 -39.88 -14.19 -39.97
CA GLU A 27 -40.71 -13.00 -40.17
C GLU A 27 -40.03 -11.71 -39.70
N LEU A 28 -39.00 -11.79 -38.85
CA LEU A 28 -38.21 -10.61 -38.44
C LEU A 28 -37.55 -9.93 -39.65
N SER A 29 -37.26 -10.68 -40.71
CA SER A 29 -36.73 -10.15 -41.96
C SER A 29 -37.66 -9.14 -42.66
N ALA A 30 -38.95 -9.09 -42.30
CA ALA A 30 -39.89 -8.09 -42.81
C ALA A 30 -39.64 -6.68 -42.23
N LEU A 31 -38.84 -6.55 -41.17
CA LEU A 31 -38.49 -5.29 -40.51
C LEU A 31 -37.34 -4.57 -41.22
N GLY A 32 -37.50 -4.25 -42.50
CA GLY A 32 -36.45 -3.64 -43.33
C GLY A 32 -35.94 -2.26 -42.87
N GLN A 33 -36.62 -1.60 -41.92
CA GLN A 33 -36.20 -0.33 -41.32
C GLN A 33 -35.50 -0.47 -39.96
N LEU A 34 -35.31 -1.71 -39.48
CA LEU A 34 -34.68 -1.96 -38.19
C LEU A 34 -33.20 -1.57 -38.23
N ARG A 35 -32.80 -0.67 -37.33
CA ARG A 35 -31.44 -0.16 -37.18
C ARG A 35 -30.74 -0.70 -35.95
N VAL A 36 -31.49 -0.95 -34.88
CA VAL A 36 -30.95 -1.46 -33.61
C VAL A 36 -31.68 -2.74 -33.25
N LEU A 37 -30.92 -3.80 -33.01
CA LEU A 37 -31.41 -5.05 -32.45
C LEU A 37 -30.58 -5.40 -31.23
N SER A 38 -31.22 -5.46 -30.07
CA SER A 38 -30.62 -5.87 -28.81
C SER A 38 -31.32 -7.12 -28.30
N ALA A 39 -30.56 -8.20 -28.16
CA ALA A 39 -31.04 -9.50 -27.70
C ALA A 39 -30.01 -10.17 -26.78
N SER A 40 -29.32 -9.36 -25.96
CA SER A 40 -28.33 -9.82 -25.00
C SER A 40 -28.99 -10.61 -23.85
N GLY A 41 -28.29 -11.53 -23.19
CA GLY A 41 -28.83 -12.27 -22.05
C GLY A 41 -29.95 -13.24 -22.42
N ASN A 42 -29.84 -13.92 -23.57
CA ASN A 42 -30.81 -14.90 -24.06
C ASN A 42 -30.16 -16.31 -24.16
N ARG A 43 -30.78 -17.24 -24.89
CA ARG A 43 -30.29 -18.62 -25.10
C ARG A 43 -29.96 -18.91 -26.57
N PHE A 44 -29.50 -17.91 -27.32
CA PHE A 44 -29.10 -18.10 -28.72
C PHE A 44 -27.89 -19.03 -28.83
N ALA A 45 -28.02 -20.15 -29.55
CA ALA A 45 -26.93 -21.10 -29.79
C ALA A 45 -26.10 -20.77 -31.05
N ALA A 46 -26.68 -19.99 -31.97
CA ALA A 46 -26.07 -19.54 -33.21
C ALA A 46 -26.64 -18.18 -33.62
N LEU A 47 -25.95 -17.47 -34.52
CA LEU A 47 -26.50 -16.27 -35.15
C LEU A 47 -27.73 -16.65 -36.01
N PRO A 48 -28.92 -16.07 -35.76
CA PRO A 48 -30.11 -16.39 -36.53
C PRO A 48 -29.99 -15.92 -37.98
N GLU A 49 -30.30 -16.80 -38.94
CA GLU A 49 -30.21 -16.51 -40.38
C GLU A 49 -31.05 -15.30 -40.82
N ALA A 50 -32.14 -15.01 -40.09
CA ALA A 50 -32.99 -13.85 -40.33
C ALA A 50 -32.22 -12.51 -40.26
N LEU A 51 -31.10 -12.45 -39.53
CA LEU A 51 -30.24 -11.26 -39.46
C LEU A 51 -29.67 -10.87 -40.81
N GLY A 52 -29.30 -11.85 -41.64
CA GLY A 52 -28.75 -11.60 -42.98
C GLY A 52 -29.72 -10.90 -43.93
N ARG A 53 -31.00 -10.76 -43.55
CA ARG A 53 -32.04 -10.07 -44.34
C ARG A 53 -32.43 -8.70 -43.76
N LEU A 54 -31.63 -8.14 -42.85
CA LEU A 54 -31.83 -6.82 -42.26
C LEU A 54 -30.75 -5.83 -42.74
N PRO A 55 -30.84 -5.33 -43.99
CA PRO A 55 -29.76 -4.55 -44.61
C PRO A 55 -29.56 -3.17 -43.96
N ALA A 56 -30.54 -2.66 -43.22
CA ALA A 56 -30.48 -1.35 -42.54
C ALA A 56 -29.93 -1.43 -41.11
N LEU A 57 -29.54 -2.62 -40.63
CA LEU A 57 -29.11 -2.81 -39.24
C LEU A 57 -27.76 -2.14 -39.00
N GLU A 58 -27.73 -1.17 -38.08
CA GLU A 58 -26.54 -0.42 -37.72
C GLU A 58 -25.91 -0.91 -36.40
N SER A 59 -26.70 -1.50 -35.51
CA SER A 59 -26.26 -1.95 -34.18
C SER A 59 -26.89 -3.30 -33.83
N LEU A 60 -26.04 -4.30 -33.57
CA LEU A 60 -26.45 -5.64 -33.14
C LEU A 60 -25.79 -5.97 -31.80
N ARG A 61 -26.59 -6.26 -30.78
CA ARG A 61 -26.11 -6.73 -29.46
C ARG A 61 -26.66 -8.10 -29.15
N LEU A 62 -25.75 -9.05 -28.91
CA LEU A 62 -26.04 -10.44 -28.61
C LEU A 62 -25.13 -10.94 -27.47
N ALA A 63 -24.72 -10.03 -26.57
CA ALA A 63 -23.87 -10.38 -25.45
C ALA A 63 -24.55 -11.39 -24.50
N ALA A 64 -23.77 -12.17 -23.75
CA ALA A 64 -24.29 -13.12 -22.75
C ALA A 64 -25.32 -14.10 -23.35
N ASN A 65 -24.93 -14.79 -24.42
CA ASN A 65 -25.69 -15.85 -25.07
C ASN A 65 -24.84 -17.14 -25.12
N ALA A 66 -25.31 -18.16 -25.82
CA ALA A 66 -24.60 -19.43 -26.01
C ALA A 66 -24.09 -19.61 -27.46
N ILE A 67 -23.80 -18.51 -28.17
CA ILE A 67 -23.44 -18.56 -29.58
C ILE A 67 -22.08 -19.23 -29.72
N ALA A 68 -22.03 -20.38 -30.39
CA ALA A 68 -20.79 -21.13 -30.60
C ALA A 68 -20.17 -20.90 -31.98
N HIS A 69 -21.00 -20.64 -32.99
CA HIS A 69 -20.59 -20.53 -34.39
C HIS A 69 -21.17 -19.28 -35.05
N ILE A 70 -20.33 -18.61 -35.83
CA ILE A 70 -20.69 -17.44 -36.63
C ILE A 70 -20.67 -17.89 -38.10
N ALA A 71 -21.85 -17.97 -38.73
CA ALA A 71 -21.95 -18.27 -40.15
C ALA A 71 -21.54 -17.03 -40.98
N PRO A 72 -20.51 -17.09 -41.84
CA PRO A 72 -20.04 -15.94 -42.60
C PRO A 72 -21.12 -15.28 -43.45
N ALA A 73 -21.99 -16.09 -44.07
CA ALA A 73 -23.07 -15.62 -44.95
C ALA A 73 -24.07 -14.69 -44.24
N ALA A 74 -24.34 -14.91 -42.95
CA ALA A 74 -25.29 -14.08 -42.20
C ALA A 74 -24.73 -12.68 -41.90
N LEU A 75 -23.41 -12.57 -41.69
CA LEU A 75 -22.75 -11.29 -41.43
C LEU A 75 -22.35 -10.55 -42.70
N GLN A 76 -22.02 -11.26 -43.78
CA GLN A 76 -21.66 -10.64 -45.06
C GLN A 76 -22.75 -9.71 -45.61
N ALA A 77 -24.03 -9.99 -45.35
CA ALA A 77 -25.14 -9.16 -45.82
C ALA A 77 -25.38 -7.89 -44.97
N LEU A 78 -24.77 -7.79 -43.78
CA LEU A 78 -24.97 -6.68 -42.83
C LEU A 78 -24.05 -5.48 -43.13
N HIS A 79 -24.11 -4.97 -44.36
CA HIS A 79 -23.22 -3.90 -44.82
C HIS A 79 -23.38 -2.58 -44.05
N ALA A 80 -24.55 -2.30 -43.47
CA ALA A 80 -24.80 -1.08 -42.69
C ALA A 80 -24.29 -1.15 -41.24
N LEU A 81 -23.83 -2.32 -40.77
CA LEU A 81 -23.51 -2.56 -39.38
C LEU A 81 -22.29 -1.73 -38.95
N ARG A 82 -22.47 -0.97 -37.88
CA ARG A 82 -21.44 -0.10 -37.26
C ARG A 82 -21.03 -0.61 -35.90
N ARG A 83 -21.92 -1.28 -35.18
CA ARG A 83 -21.67 -1.80 -33.82
C ARG A 83 -22.09 -3.25 -33.72
N LEU A 84 -21.15 -4.10 -33.29
CA LEU A 84 -21.39 -5.52 -33.04
C LEU A 84 -20.87 -5.88 -31.65
N ASP A 85 -21.77 -6.40 -30.82
CA ASP A 85 -21.45 -6.90 -29.49
C ASP A 85 -21.83 -8.38 -29.39
N LEU A 86 -20.80 -9.22 -29.28
CA LEU A 86 -20.84 -10.67 -29.10
C LEU A 86 -20.16 -11.10 -27.80
N ARG A 87 -20.00 -10.19 -26.84
CA ARG A 87 -19.32 -10.47 -25.58
C ARG A 87 -19.93 -11.63 -24.82
N ALA A 88 -19.12 -12.40 -24.10
CA ALA A 88 -19.60 -13.47 -23.22
C ALA A 88 -20.49 -14.48 -23.96
N ASN A 89 -19.93 -15.06 -25.02
CA ASN A 89 -20.53 -16.15 -25.78
C ASN A 89 -19.57 -17.36 -25.77
N CYS A 90 -19.86 -18.37 -26.59
CA CYS A 90 -19.03 -19.56 -26.75
C CYS A 90 -18.34 -19.58 -28.13
N VAL A 91 -18.17 -18.43 -28.78
CA VAL A 91 -17.67 -18.36 -30.16
C VAL A 91 -16.25 -18.90 -30.20
N GLN A 92 -15.98 -19.84 -31.10
CA GLN A 92 -14.71 -20.55 -31.17
C GLN A 92 -14.19 -20.73 -32.60
N GLY A 93 -12.88 -21.02 -32.72
CA GLY A 93 -12.22 -21.24 -34.01
C GLY A 93 -11.96 -19.94 -34.76
N VAL A 94 -12.05 -20.02 -36.10
CA VAL A 94 -11.82 -18.90 -37.01
C VAL A 94 -13.09 -18.09 -37.18
N VAL A 95 -13.04 -16.81 -36.83
CA VAL A 95 -14.15 -15.87 -36.97
C VAL A 95 -13.80 -14.85 -38.05
N ASP A 96 -14.53 -14.93 -39.17
CA ASP A 96 -14.36 -14.01 -40.30
C ASP A 96 -15.42 -12.91 -40.31
N LEU A 97 -14.99 -11.70 -40.00
CA LEU A 97 -15.79 -10.48 -40.01
C LEU A 97 -15.41 -9.54 -41.16
N SER A 98 -14.60 -9.99 -42.11
CA SER A 98 -14.07 -9.15 -43.21
C SER A 98 -15.15 -8.47 -44.05
N GLY A 99 -16.37 -9.04 -44.12
CA GLY A 99 -17.52 -8.46 -44.83
C GLY A 99 -18.13 -7.21 -44.19
N LEU A 100 -17.85 -6.92 -42.91
CA LEU A 100 -18.43 -5.80 -42.16
C LEU A 100 -17.70 -4.47 -42.40
N GLN A 101 -17.68 -4.01 -43.65
CA GLN A 101 -16.89 -2.85 -44.13
C GLN A 101 -17.20 -1.49 -43.45
N ASN A 102 -18.28 -1.40 -42.69
CA ASN A 102 -18.71 -0.17 -42.00
C ASN A 102 -18.58 -0.25 -40.47
N LEU A 103 -17.97 -1.32 -39.96
CA LEU A 103 -17.83 -1.55 -38.53
C LEU A 103 -16.97 -0.46 -37.87
N GLN A 104 -17.46 0.08 -36.77
CA GLN A 104 -16.84 1.17 -35.99
C GLN A 104 -16.52 0.71 -34.57
N SER A 105 -17.32 -0.19 -34.00
CA SER A 105 -17.10 -0.75 -32.67
C SER A 105 -17.40 -2.25 -32.69
N LEU A 106 -16.47 -3.03 -32.17
CA LEU A 106 -16.57 -4.48 -32.07
C LEU A 106 -16.18 -4.92 -30.66
N ASP A 107 -17.08 -5.64 -29.99
CA ASP A 107 -16.79 -6.36 -28.75
C ASP A 107 -17.04 -7.85 -28.99
N VAL A 108 -15.97 -8.64 -28.94
CA VAL A 108 -15.98 -10.11 -28.99
C VAL A 108 -15.31 -10.69 -27.75
N SER A 109 -15.21 -9.91 -26.68
CA SER A 109 -14.52 -10.31 -25.45
C SER A 109 -15.22 -11.50 -24.78
N TRP A 110 -14.48 -12.24 -23.95
CA TRP A 110 -15.01 -13.42 -23.26
C TRP A 110 -15.62 -14.46 -24.21
N ASN A 111 -14.81 -14.92 -25.16
CA ASN A 111 -15.14 -16.01 -26.08
C ASN A 111 -13.98 -17.01 -26.11
N LYS A 112 -13.92 -17.88 -27.14
CA LYS A 112 -12.88 -18.88 -27.34
C LYS A 112 -12.30 -18.79 -28.77
N ILE A 113 -12.21 -17.57 -29.31
CA ILE A 113 -11.79 -17.33 -30.70
C ILE A 113 -10.30 -17.59 -30.84
N ASP A 114 -9.91 -18.38 -31.84
CA ASP A 114 -8.51 -18.72 -32.13
C ASP A 114 -7.90 -17.76 -33.17
N GLU A 115 -8.70 -17.35 -34.16
CA GLU A 115 -8.30 -16.42 -35.23
C GLU A 115 -9.43 -15.44 -35.52
N LEU A 116 -9.13 -14.14 -35.56
CA LEU A 116 -10.09 -13.08 -35.85
C LEU A 116 -9.68 -12.33 -37.11
N ARG A 117 -10.49 -12.44 -38.17
CA ARG A 117 -10.28 -11.70 -39.41
C ARG A 117 -11.19 -10.48 -39.43
N LEU A 118 -10.59 -9.31 -39.43
CA LEU A 118 -11.30 -8.04 -39.40
C LEU A 118 -11.40 -7.42 -40.81
N PRO A 119 -12.38 -6.52 -41.03
CA PRO A 119 -12.42 -5.71 -42.24
C PRO A 119 -11.12 -4.95 -42.45
N THR A 120 -10.59 -4.96 -43.67
CA THR A 120 -9.44 -4.12 -44.06
C THR A 120 -9.81 -2.64 -44.16
N THR A 121 -11.10 -2.29 -43.99
CA THR A 121 -11.55 -0.91 -43.93
C THR A 121 -11.05 -0.20 -42.69
N ASN A 122 -10.53 1.00 -42.92
CA ASN A 122 -10.02 1.89 -41.88
C ASN A 122 -11.15 2.67 -41.16
N ARG A 123 -12.20 1.97 -40.69
CA ARG A 123 -13.37 2.57 -40.02
C ARG A 123 -13.51 2.18 -38.55
N LEU A 124 -12.86 1.10 -38.13
CA LEU A 124 -12.91 0.61 -36.76
C LEU A 124 -12.27 1.65 -35.81
N ARG A 125 -13.01 2.04 -34.79
CA ARG A 125 -12.58 2.95 -33.73
C ARG A 125 -12.28 2.23 -32.43
N GLN A 126 -13.08 1.20 -32.13
CA GLN A 126 -12.97 0.46 -30.87
C GLN A 126 -12.98 -1.03 -31.16
N LEU A 127 -12.01 -1.73 -30.62
CA LEU A 127 -11.93 -3.19 -30.63
C LEU A 127 -11.70 -3.70 -29.21
N ASP A 128 -12.61 -4.52 -28.72
CA ASP A 128 -12.39 -5.39 -27.57
C ASP A 128 -12.46 -6.85 -27.99
N CYS A 129 -11.32 -7.52 -27.99
CA CYS A 129 -11.20 -8.96 -28.21
C CYS A 129 -10.53 -9.65 -27.03
N SER A 130 -10.61 -9.06 -25.83
CA SER A 130 -10.02 -9.61 -24.62
C SER A 130 -10.60 -10.97 -24.22
N ARG A 131 -9.84 -11.79 -23.49
CA ARG A 131 -10.27 -13.11 -22.99
C ARG A 131 -10.74 -14.04 -24.11
N ASN A 132 -9.83 -14.29 -25.05
CA ASN A 132 -9.98 -15.24 -26.16
C ASN A 132 -8.71 -16.11 -26.26
N CYS A 133 -8.54 -16.84 -27.37
CA CYS A 133 -7.39 -17.70 -27.65
C CYS A 133 -6.53 -17.20 -28.82
N LEU A 134 -6.60 -15.89 -29.15
CA LEU A 134 -5.96 -15.32 -30.33
C LEU A 134 -4.43 -15.45 -30.25
N ARG A 135 -3.82 -15.93 -31.35
CA ARG A 135 -2.35 -16.01 -31.49
C ARG A 135 -1.73 -14.85 -32.25
N GLU A 136 -2.47 -14.33 -33.21
CA GLU A 136 -2.09 -13.19 -34.04
C GLU A 136 -3.28 -12.25 -34.17
N LEU A 137 -3.00 -10.96 -34.33
CA LEU A 137 -4.01 -9.94 -34.59
C LEU A 137 -3.49 -8.95 -35.61
N SER A 138 -4.24 -8.74 -36.70
CA SER A 138 -3.93 -7.75 -37.72
C SER A 138 -5.13 -6.85 -37.99
N LEU A 139 -4.91 -5.53 -38.02
CA LEU A 139 -5.97 -4.54 -38.27
C LEU A 139 -5.45 -3.19 -38.79
N PRO A 140 -6.26 -2.42 -39.52
CA PRO A 140 -5.91 -1.06 -39.92
C PRO A 140 -5.98 -0.09 -38.73
N GLY A 141 -4.95 0.74 -38.53
CA GLY A 141 -4.84 1.64 -37.38
C GLY A 141 -5.41 3.05 -37.56
N GLY A 142 -5.75 3.48 -38.77
CA GLY A 142 -5.92 4.92 -39.07
C GLY A 142 -7.12 5.61 -38.41
N ARG A 143 -8.11 4.86 -37.91
CA ARG A 143 -9.22 5.39 -37.09
C ARG A 143 -9.33 4.72 -35.72
N LEU A 144 -8.44 3.80 -35.38
CA LEU A 144 -8.53 3.02 -34.15
C LEU A 144 -8.16 3.90 -32.96
N GLU A 145 -9.12 4.14 -32.07
CA GLU A 145 -8.98 4.96 -30.85
C GLU A 145 -8.67 4.09 -29.63
N THR A 146 -9.22 2.86 -29.58
CA THR A 146 -9.10 1.94 -28.45
C THR A 146 -8.88 0.51 -28.94
N LEU A 147 -7.85 -0.15 -28.39
CA LEU A 147 -7.56 -1.56 -28.60
C LEU A 147 -7.43 -2.26 -27.24
N CYS A 148 -8.34 -3.19 -26.98
CA CYS A 148 -8.29 -4.08 -25.82
C CYS A 148 -8.20 -5.52 -26.33
N SER A 149 -7.06 -6.17 -26.12
CA SER A 149 -6.85 -7.57 -26.50
C SER A 149 -6.17 -8.36 -25.39
N SER A 150 -6.42 -7.98 -24.14
CA SER A 150 -5.84 -8.64 -22.98
C SER A 150 -6.33 -10.06 -22.77
N HIS A 151 -5.56 -10.89 -22.04
CA HIS A 151 -5.89 -12.30 -21.80
C HIS A 151 -6.11 -13.10 -23.10
N ASN A 152 -5.13 -13.06 -23.99
CA ASN A 152 -5.08 -13.88 -25.20
C ASN A 152 -3.76 -14.68 -25.22
N ARG A 153 -3.37 -15.24 -26.37
CA ARG A 153 -2.09 -15.91 -26.60
C ARG A 153 -1.29 -15.17 -27.69
N LEU A 154 -1.44 -13.85 -27.76
CA LEU A 154 -0.90 -13.06 -28.86
C LEU A 154 0.62 -13.09 -28.81
N GLN A 155 1.24 -13.58 -29.88
CA GLN A 155 2.68 -13.54 -30.09
C GLN A 155 3.06 -12.36 -30.99
N ASN A 156 2.14 -11.92 -31.84
CA ASN A 156 2.31 -10.77 -32.72
C ASN A 156 1.00 -9.97 -32.85
N VAL A 157 1.14 -8.64 -32.88
CA VAL A 157 0.04 -7.70 -33.15
C VAL A 157 0.53 -6.71 -34.20
N ASP A 158 -0.07 -6.78 -35.38
CA ASP A 158 0.28 -5.90 -36.49
C ASP A 158 -0.83 -4.87 -36.75
N ILE A 159 -0.46 -3.59 -36.67
CA ILE A 159 -1.37 -2.49 -36.98
C ILE A 159 -0.86 -1.76 -38.21
N THR A 160 -1.63 -1.78 -39.28
CA THR A 160 -1.29 -1.04 -40.49
C THR A 160 -1.32 0.46 -40.21
N LEU A 161 -0.19 1.12 -40.43
CA LEU A 161 -0.02 2.56 -40.22
C LEU A 161 -0.85 3.40 -41.23
N PRO A 162 -1.22 4.64 -40.87
CA PRO A 162 -0.93 5.35 -39.61
C PRO A 162 -1.83 4.87 -38.44
N CYS A 163 -1.38 4.99 -37.19
CA CYS A 163 -2.16 4.69 -35.96
C CYS A 163 -2.27 5.91 -35.03
N ASN A 164 -2.31 7.11 -35.62
CA ASN A 164 -2.11 8.37 -34.90
C ASN A 164 -3.20 8.71 -33.87
N VAL A 165 -4.39 8.12 -33.94
CA VAL A 165 -5.52 8.40 -33.04
C VAL A 165 -5.68 7.38 -31.92
N LEU A 166 -4.83 6.35 -31.90
CA LEU A 166 -4.87 5.28 -30.89
C LEU A 166 -4.45 5.83 -29.53
N SER A 167 -5.38 5.85 -28.59
CA SER A 167 -5.25 6.51 -27.28
C SER A 167 -5.11 5.53 -26.13
N TYR A 168 -5.79 4.39 -26.22
CA TYR A 168 -5.82 3.36 -25.19
C TYR A 168 -5.45 2.01 -25.81
N ILE A 169 -4.36 1.42 -25.32
CA ILE A 169 -3.80 0.15 -25.78
C ILE A 169 -3.66 -0.76 -24.58
N ASP A 170 -4.41 -1.86 -24.56
CA ASP A 170 -4.25 -2.95 -23.61
C ASP A 170 -3.96 -4.25 -24.35
N LEU A 171 -2.69 -4.66 -24.32
CA LEU A 171 -2.22 -5.96 -24.82
C LEU A 171 -1.72 -6.84 -23.65
N SER A 172 -2.17 -6.58 -22.42
CA SER A 172 -1.69 -7.27 -21.23
C SER A 172 -2.11 -8.75 -21.19
N THR A 173 -1.37 -9.59 -20.47
CA THR A 173 -1.65 -11.03 -20.35
C THR A 173 -1.70 -11.72 -21.72
N ASN A 174 -0.57 -11.69 -22.43
CA ASN A 174 -0.34 -12.29 -23.74
C ASN A 174 1.04 -12.98 -23.79
N GLU A 175 1.47 -13.41 -24.98
CA GLU A 175 2.75 -14.10 -25.20
C GLU A 175 3.75 -13.22 -25.99
N LEU A 176 3.62 -11.89 -25.91
CA LEU A 176 4.47 -10.97 -26.65
C LEU A 176 5.91 -11.01 -26.14
N THR A 177 6.88 -11.17 -27.05
CA THR A 177 8.32 -11.22 -26.71
C THR A 177 9.03 -9.87 -26.87
N GLN A 178 8.38 -8.94 -27.58
CA GLN A 178 8.88 -7.60 -27.87
C GLN A 178 7.72 -6.59 -27.90
N VAL A 179 8.04 -5.31 -27.70
CA VAL A 179 7.09 -4.22 -27.93
C VAL A 179 6.80 -4.11 -29.44
N PRO A 180 5.52 -4.12 -29.89
CA PRO A 180 5.20 -4.02 -31.32
C PRO A 180 5.76 -2.77 -31.99
N TYR A 181 6.24 -2.92 -33.24
CA TYR A 181 7.00 -1.89 -33.95
C TYR A 181 6.24 -0.58 -34.18
N TRP A 182 4.90 -0.61 -34.16
CA TRP A 182 4.00 0.52 -34.40
C TRP A 182 3.66 1.32 -33.13
N VAL A 183 3.98 0.80 -31.93
CA VAL A 183 3.70 1.46 -30.66
C VAL A 183 4.39 2.84 -30.57
N PRO A 184 5.68 2.99 -30.94
CA PRO A 184 6.34 4.31 -30.98
C PRO A 184 5.70 5.36 -31.91
N GLN A 185 4.81 4.95 -32.82
CA GLN A 185 4.17 5.76 -33.85
C GLN A 185 2.75 6.15 -33.45
N ALA A 186 2.19 5.56 -32.38
CA ALA A 186 0.87 5.89 -31.84
C ALA A 186 0.91 7.22 -31.05
N ARG A 187 1.03 8.34 -31.78
CA ARG A 187 1.29 9.69 -31.21
C ARG A 187 0.26 10.19 -30.20
N SER A 188 -0.98 9.73 -30.28
CA SER A 188 -2.05 10.10 -29.34
C SER A 188 -2.21 9.11 -28.18
N SER A 189 -1.33 8.11 -28.07
CA SER A 189 -1.40 7.12 -27.00
C SER A 189 -1.24 7.80 -25.64
N GLN A 190 -2.18 7.54 -24.74
CA GLN A 190 -2.19 8.01 -23.36
C GLN A 190 -1.94 6.86 -22.39
N HIS A 191 -2.48 5.70 -22.72
CA HIS A 191 -2.42 4.49 -21.90
C HIS A 191 -1.87 3.32 -22.73
N LEU A 192 -0.77 2.75 -22.26
CA LEU A 192 -0.16 1.56 -22.83
C LEU A 192 0.02 0.51 -21.74
N ASP A 193 -0.71 -0.60 -21.86
CA ASP A 193 -0.57 -1.77 -21.01
C ASP A 193 -0.01 -2.95 -21.81
N LEU A 194 1.20 -3.36 -21.43
CA LEU A 194 1.93 -4.51 -21.95
C LEU A 194 2.29 -5.47 -20.80
N GLY A 195 1.62 -5.37 -19.65
CA GLY A 195 1.91 -6.20 -18.49
C GLY A 195 1.62 -7.69 -18.74
N HIS A 196 2.20 -8.58 -17.95
CA HIS A 196 2.01 -10.04 -18.06
C HIS A 196 2.30 -10.57 -19.48
N ASN A 197 3.50 -10.31 -19.99
CA ASN A 197 3.98 -10.80 -21.28
C ASN A 197 5.40 -11.41 -21.12
N HIS A 198 6.08 -11.67 -22.23
CA HIS A 198 7.45 -12.19 -22.25
C HIS A 198 8.44 -11.17 -22.84
N ILE A 199 8.15 -9.87 -22.70
CA ILE A 199 8.96 -8.81 -23.29
C ILE A 199 10.33 -8.77 -22.63
N SER A 200 11.36 -8.87 -23.47
CA SER A 200 12.77 -8.91 -23.03
C SER A 200 13.49 -7.56 -23.14
N SER A 201 13.00 -6.67 -24.00
CA SER A 201 13.59 -5.35 -24.23
C SER A 201 12.54 -4.29 -24.60
N ILE A 202 12.86 -3.03 -24.29
CA ILE A 202 12.03 -1.86 -24.61
C ILE A 202 12.81 -0.97 -25.58
N PRO A 203 12.23 -0.54 -26.71
CA PRO A 203 12.88 0.40 -27.61
C PRO A 203 12.94 1.80 -26.99
N SER A 204 14.06 2.51 -27.14
CA SER A 204 14.22 3.89 -26.64
C SER A 204 13.20 4.86 -27.25
N SER A 205 12.71 4.57 -28.46
CA SER A 205 11.67 5.34 -29.14
C SER A 205 10.34 5.38 -28.40
N LEU A 206 10.07 4.44 -27.48
CA LEU A 206 8.88 4.49 -26.61
C LEU A 206 8.89 5.72 -25.67
N PHE A 207 10.08 6.23 -25.34
CA PHE A 207 10.26 7.40 -24.48
C PHE A 207 10.63 8.65 -25.27
N SER A 208 10.43 8.62 -26.59
CA SER A 208 10.65 9.77 -27.48
C SER A 208 9.65 10.90 -27.20
N PRO A 209 10.04 12.19 -27.37
CA PRO A 209 9.14 13.33 -27.23
C PRO A 209 7.97 13.31 -28.24
N THR A 210 8.04 12.49 -29.29
CA THR A 210 6.94 12.29 -30.24
C THR A 210 5.68 11.73 -29.59
N LEU A 211 5.82 10.96 -28.50
CA LEU A 211 4.73 10.42 -27.68
C LEU A 211 4.36 11.39 -26.55
N SER A 212 4.05 12.63 -26.93
CA SER A 212 3.79 13.74 -25.99
C SER A 212 2.57 13.55 -25.08
N GLN A 213 1.64 12.67 -25.47
CA GLN A 213 0.41 12.36 -24.73
C GLN A 213 0.54 11.14 -23.82
N LEU A 214 1.63 10.38 -23.92
CA LEU A 214 1.79 9.13 -23.19
C LEU A 214 1.94 9.41 -21.69
N ASP A 215 0.95 8.98 -20.93
CA ASP A 215 0.86 9.24 -19.49
C ASP A 215 1.23 8.00 -18.68
N THR A 216 0.65 6.85 -19.04
CA THR A 216 0.77 5.61 -18.29
C THR A 216 1.36 4.51 -19.15
N VAL A 217 2.43 3.89 -18.67
CA VAL A 217 3.07 2.72 -19.27
C VAL A 217 3.14 1.61 -18.24
N ARG A 218 2.48 0.48 -18.52
CA ARG A 218 2.60 -0.74 -17.71
C ARG A 218 3.36 -1.82 -18.45
N LEU A 219 4.43 -2.29 -17.84
CA LEU A 219 5.35 -3.31 -18.31
C LEU A 219 5.62 -4.35 -17.21
N ASN A 220 4.76 -4.42 -16.20
CA ASN A 220 4.88 -5.33 -15.08
C ASN A 220 4.75 -6.80 -15.52
N HIS A 221 5.38 -7.74 -14.80
CA HIS A 221 5.37 -9.17 -15.14
C HIS A 221 5.85 -9.44 -16.57
N ASN A 222 7.09 -9.03 -16.86
CA ASN A 222 7.79 -9.30 -18.11
C ASN A 222 9.18 -9.88 -17.80
N SER A 223 10.01 -10.06 -18.83
CA SER A 223 11.36 -10.63 -18.71
C SER A 223 12.44 -9.57 -19.01
N LEU A 224 12.19 -8.30 -18.67
CA LEU A 224 13.09 -7.20 -18.96
C LEU A 224 14.39 -7.35 -18.16
N ALA A 225 15.53 -7.55 -18.85
CA ALA A 225 16.85 -7.64 -18.22
C ALA A 225 17.50 -6.27 -18.00
N GLY A 226 17.12 -5.28 -18.81
CA GLY A 226 17.62 -3.93 -18.75
C GLY A 226 16.64 -2.92 -19.34
N PHE A 227 16.91 -1.65 -19.09
CA PHE A 227 16.13 -0.53 -19.60
C PHE A 227 16.95 0.23 -20.65
N PRO A 228 16.34 0.80 -21.70
CA PRO A 228 17.10 1.46 -22.77
C PRO A 228 17.87 2.69 -22.27
N GLU A 229 19.17 2.76 -22.59
CA GLU A 229 20.04 3.92 -22.24
C GLU A 229 19.83 5.12 -23.18
N GLY A 230 19.35 4.88 -24.41
CA GLY A 230 19.19 5.88 -25.48
C GLY A 230 18.05 6.89 -25.28
N ILE A 231 17.64 7.17 -24.04
CA ILE A 231 16.65 8.19 -23.70
C ILE A 231 17.40 9.52 -23.64
N THR A 232 17.47 10.22 -24.77
CA THR A 232 18.27 11.44 -24.92
C THR A 232 17.44 12.73 -24.82
N ALA A 233 16.12 12.61 -24.74
CA ALA A 233 15.19 13.72 -24.78
C ALA A 233 14.07 13.57 -23.73
N GLN A 234 13.39 14.68 -23.45
CA GLN A 234 12.32 14.75 -22.45
C GLN A 234 11.16 13.80 -22.78
N CYS A 235 10.72 13.01 -21.79
CA CYS A 235 9.55 12.16 -21.89
C CYS A 235 8.42 12.65 -20.96
N HIS A 236 7.17 12.40 -21.37
CA HIS A 236 5.97 13.01 -20.76
C HIS A 236 5.25 12.09 -19.77
N ILE A 237 5.77 10.88 -19.56
CA ILE A 237 5.17 9.84 -18.73
C ILE A 237 5.00 10.30 -17.27
N ARG A 238 3.87 9.91 -16.66
CA ARG A 238 3.54 10.16 -15.25
C ARG A 238 3.55 8.89 -14.42
N HIS A 239 3.12 7.78 -15.01
CA HIS A 239 2.98 6.48 -14.34
C HIS A 239 3.77 5.42 -15.10
N LEU A 240 4.75 4.80 -14.43
CA LEU A 240 5.56 3.73 -14.99
C LEU A 240 5.57 2.51 -14.08
N ASP A 241 5.03 1.39 -14.56
CA ASP A 241 5.05 0.10 -13.87
C ASP A 241 6.04 -0.86 -14.52
N LEU A 242 7.06 -1.26 -13.77
CA LEU A 242 8.12 -2.20 -14.14
C LEU A 242 8.19 -3.37 -13.15
N GLN A 243 7.17 -3.56 -12.31
CA GLN A 243 7.19 -4.59 -11.28
C GLN A 243 7.37 -6.00 -11.87
N HIS A 244 8.00 -6.93 -11.15
CA HIS A 244 8.17 -8.32 -11.59
C HIS A 244 8.86 -8.41 -12.95
N ASN A 245 10.10 -7.93 -13.00
CA ASN A 245 11.00 -8.05 -14.14
C ASN A 245 12.37 -8.55 -13.65
N CYS A 246 13.35 -8.61 -14.54
CA CYS A 246 14.72 -8.99 -14.25
C CYS A 246 15.67 -7.79 -14.29
N LEU A 247 15.19 -6.58 -14.01
CA LEU A 247 15.99 -5.36 -14.15
C LEU A 247 17.11 -5.37 -13.11
N THR A 248 18.34 -5.12 -13.59
CA THR A 248 19.53 -4.95 -12.76
C THR A 248 19.83 -3.49 -12.43
N SER A 249 19.37 -2.56 -13.27
CA SER A 249 19.52 -1.14 -13.05
C SER A 249 18.34 -0.33 -13.58
N LEU A 250 18.14 0.85 -13.00
CA LEU A 250 17.28 1.89 -13.57
C LEU A 250 18.18 3.02 -14.11
N PRO A 251 18.12 3.33 -15.42
CA PRO A 251 19.11 4.21 -16.04
C PRO A 251 18.94 5.66 -15.58
N PRO A 252 20.05 6.40 -15.36
CA PRO A 252 20.01 7.80 -14.94
C PRO A 252 19.21 8.68 -15.89
N ASN A 253 19.29 8.38 -17.18
CA ASN A 253 18.62 9.12 -18.24
C ASN A 253 17.09 9.06 -18.09
N LEU A 254 16.51 7.97 -17.58
CA LEU A 254 15.08 7.91 -17.30
C LEU A 254 14.69 8.96 -16.25
N LEU A 255 15.39 9.00 -15.12
CA LEU A 255 15.11 9.95 -14.03
C LEU A 255 15.40 11.40 -14.44
N ARG A 256 16.46 11.62 -15.23
CA ARG A 256 16.86 12.94 -15.74
C ARG A 256 15.86 13.52 -16.73
N HIS A 257 15.28 12.69 -17.59
CA HIS A 257 14.43 13.14 -18.69
C HIS A 257 12.92 12.95 -18.44
N ALA A 258 12.50 12.19 -17.42
CA ALA A 258 11.10 11.98 -17.03
C ALA A 258 10.61 13.01 -15.99
N TYR A 259 10.60 14.27 -16.39
CA TYR A 259 10.26 15.42 -15.53
C TYR A 259 8.79 15.47 -15.06
N ARG A 260 7.92 14.58 -15.54
CA ARG A 260 6.52 14.44 -15.10
C ARG A 260 6.24 13.16 -14.32
N LEU A 261 7.26 12.32 -14.08
CA LEU A 261 7.08 11.02 -13.46
C LEU A 261 6.67 11.18 -11.99
N GLN A 262 5.41 10.83 -11.69
CA GLN A 262 4.85 10.94 -10.34
C GLN A 262 4.77 9.59 -9.66
N TRP A 263 4.62 8.51 -10.42
CA TRP A 263 4.45 7.16 -9.90
C TRP A 263 5.41 6.21 -10.60
N LEU A 264 6.27 5.57 -9.82
CA LEU A 264 7.23 4.58 -10.30
C LEU A 264 7.13 3.33 -9.43
N ASN A 265 6.84 2.20 -10.07
CA ASN A 265 6.92 0.89 -9.44
C ASN A 265 7.98 0.05 -10.15
N ALA A 266 9.05 -0.28 -9.45
CA ALA A 266 10.06 -1.23 -9.92
C ALA A 266 10.24 -2.39 -8.91
N SER A 267 9.22 -2.68 -8.12
CA SER A 267 9.22 -3.77 -7.15
C SER A 267 9.49 -5.14 -7.80
N TYR A 268 10.02 -6.11 -7.05
CA TYR A 268 10.31 -7.46 -7.53
C TYR A 268 11.22 -7.44 -8.78
N ASN A 269 12.33 -6.71 -8.67
CA ASN A 269 13.45 -6.70 -9.62
C ASN A 269 14.76 -7.09 -8.89
N GLN A 270 15.90 -7.09 -9.58
CA GLN A 270 17.22 -7.40 -9.02
C GLN A 270 18.15 -6.20 -9.12
N LEU A 271 17.68 -5.05 -8.63
CA LEU A 271 18.38 -3.78 -8.78
C LEU A 271 19.69 -3.80 -7.99
N SER A 272 20.81 -3.86 -8.69
CA SER A 272 22.17 -3.76 -8.16
C SER A 272 22.75 -2.34 -8.29
N ASN A 273 22.16 -1.50 -9.16
CA ASN A 273 22.54 -0.10 -9.29
C ASN A 273 21.30 0.79 -9.50
N LEU A 274 21.10 1.76 -8.62
CA LEU A 274 20.16 2.86 -8.82
C LEU A 274 20.95 4.09 -9.24
N ALA A 275 20.54 4.70 -10.35
CA ALA A 275 21.12 5.96 -10.75
C ALA A 275 20.99 7.02 -9.65
N ARG A 276 22.11 7.67 -9.32
CA ARG A 276 22.09 8.89 -8.51
C ARG A 276 21.52 10.01 -9.38
N PRO A 277 20.36 10.58 -9.04
CA PRO A 277 19.83 11.68 -9.81
C PRO A 277 20.77 12.88 -9.69
N ASP A 278 21.32 13.36 -10.81
CA ASP A 278 22.12 14.59 -10.86
C ASP A 278 21.26 15.86 -10.65
N GLN A 279 19.93 15.70 -10.72
CA GLN A 279 18.97 16.76 -10.46
C GLN A 279 18.65 16.86 -8.97
N ALA A 280 18.60 18.10 -8.46
CA ALA A 280 18.35 18.39 -7.05
C ALA A 280 16.93 17.99 -6.56
N SER A 281 15.95 17.81 -7.45
CA SER A 281 14.62 17.34 -7.05
C SER A 281 13.87 16.58 -8.17
N LEU A 282 13.53 15.33 -7.90
CA LEU A 282 12.64 14.50 -8.71
C LEU A 282 11.16 14.75 -8.35
N PRO A 283 10.24 14.72 -9.33
CA PRO A 283 8.82 15.02 -9.14
C PRO A 283 7.99 13.84 -8.58
N LEU A 284 8.65 12.76 -8.14
CA LEU A 284 8.01 11.53 -7.69
C LEU A 284 7.15 11.76 -6.44
N ARG A 285 5.96 11.15 -6.45
CA ARG A 285 4.99 11.12 -5.35
C ARG A 285 4.78 9.70 -4.82
N TRP A 286 4.89 8.70 -5.67
CA TRP A 286 4.83 7.28 -5.32
C TRP A 286 6.07 6.58 -5.84
N LEU A 287 6.81 5.94 -4.94
CA LEU A 287 7.99 5.16 -5.25
C LEU A 287 7.87 3.78 -4.61
N LEU A 288 7.70 2.75 -5.44
CA LEU A 288 7.54 1.37 -5.01
C LEU A 288 8.75 0.56 -5.48
N LEU A 289 9.60 0.16 -4.54
CA LEU A 289 10.82 -0.63 -4.75
C LEU A 289 10.84 -1.81 -3.76
N THR A 290 9.70 -2.49 -3.59
CA THR A 290 9.62 -3.65 -2.70
C THR A 290 10.40 -4.82 -3.31
N ARG A 291 11.22 -5.52 -2.52
CA ARG A 291 11.98 -6.70 -2.96
C ARG A 291 12.81 -6.46 -4.22
N THR A 292 13.70 -5.49 -4.15
CA THR A 292 14.60 -5.12 -5.26
C THR A 292 16.08 -5.42 -4.97
N GLY A 293 16.43 -5.73 -3.73
CA GLY A 293 17.83 -5.98 -3.32
C GLY A 293 18.60 -4.72 -2.94
N LEU A 294 17.91 -3.62 -2.64
CA LEU A 294 18.55 -2.33 -2.36
C LEU A 294 19.34 -2.33 -1.06
N THR A 295 20.50 -1.69 -1.09
CA THR A 295 21.31 -1.30 0.06
C THR A 295 21.13 0.19 0.36
N ASP A 296 21.62 0.63 1.52
CA ASP A 296 21.50 2.02 1.99
C ASP A 296 22.10 3.03 1.00
N GLU A 297 23.29 2.73 0.45
CA GLU A 297 23.98 3.60 -0.50
C GLU A 297 23.22 3.83 -1.81
N MET A 298 22.32 2.91 -2.15
CA MET A 298 21.54 2.96 -3.38
C MET A 298 20.19 3.62 -3.17
N ALA A 299 19.48 3.26 -2.09
CA ALA A 299 18.12 3.72 -1.85
C ALA A 299 18.11 5.21 -1.46
N TRP A 300 18.96 5.63 -0.52
CA TRP A 300 18.82 6.93 0.11
C TRP A 300 19.12 8.13 -0.78
N PRO A 301 20.14 8.12 -1.65
CA PRO A 301 20.34 9.22 -2.60
C PRO A 301 19.13 9.47 -3.51
N LEU A 302 18.46 8.39 -3.96
CA LEU A 302 17.28 8.51 -4.80
C LEU A 302 16.07 9.06 -4.01
N VAL A 303 15.83 8.53 -2.81
CA VAL A 303 14.66 8.94 -2.01
C VAL A 303 14.82 10.37 -1.52
N LEU A 304 16.02 10.78 -1.09
CA LEU A 304 16.30 12.16 -0.66
C LEU A 304 16.18 13.16 -1.80
N ALA A 305 16.40 12.74 -3.04
CA ALA A 305 16.13 13.56 -4.22
C ALA A 305 14.63 13.71 -4.52
N CYS A 306 13.70 13.07 -3.80
CA CYS A 306 12.27 13.12 -4.04
C CYS A 306 11.51 13.87 -2.91
N PRO A 307 11.58 15.22 -2.82
CA PRO A 307 10.97 15.96 -1.71
C PRO A 307 9.43 15.91 -1.69
N GLY A 308 8.80 15.62 -2.84
CA GLY A 308 7.34 15.53 -2.98
C GLY A 308 6.75 14.15 -2.70
N LEU A 309 7.54 13.21 -2.18
CA LEU A 309 7.15 11.82 -2.02
C LEU A 309 6.04 11.67 -0.96
N ARG A 310 4.97 10.96 -1.34
CA ARG A 310 3.79 10.69 -0.49
C ARG A 310 3.72 9.23 -0.04
N VAL A 311 4.13 8.32 -0.91
CA VAL A 311 4.13 6.89 -0.65
C VAL A 311 5.47 6.31 -1.07
N LEU A 312 6.13 5.65 -0.11
CA LEU A 312 7.39 4.96 -0.30
C LEU A 312 7.22 3.51 0.15
N GLN A 313 7.52 2.56 -0.72
CA GLN A 313 7.57 1.14 -0.37
C GLN A 313 8.96 0.58 -0.63
N LEU A 314 9.67 0.22 0.44
CA LEU A 314 11.02 -0.36 0.40
C LEU A 314 11.09 -1.72 1.11
N ALA A 315 9.94 -2.38 1.28
CA ALA A 315 9.88 -3.66 2.01
C ALA A 315 10.75 -4.74 1.34
N TYR A 316 11.24 -5.70 2.12
CA TYR A 316 12.03 -6.84 1.63
C TYR A 316 13.31 -6.48 0.84
N ASN A 317 13.97 -5.38 1.22
CA ASN A 317 15.32 -5.02 0.74
C ASN A 317 16.42 -5.35 1.77
N GLN A 318 17.66 -4.95 1.49
CA GLN A 318 18.83 -5.16 2.35
C GLN A 318 19.27 -3.88 3.07
N LEU A 319 18.29 -3.03 3.42
CA LEU A 319 18.51 -1.75 4.10
C LEU A 319 18.87 -2.01 5.57
N GLN A 320 19.88 -1.31 6.06
CA GLN A 320 20.36 -1.41 7.44
C GLN A 320 20.06 -0.14 8.25
N THR A 321 19.92 0.99 7.57
CA THR A 321 19.68 2.31 8.17
C THR A 321 18.61 3.06 7.39
N VAL A 322 17.91 3.99 8.05
CA VAL A 322 17.11 5.03 7.40
C VAL A 322 17.64 6.40 7.77
N PRO A 323 17.88 7.29 6.79
CA PRO A 323 18.51 8.59 7.01
C PRO A 323 17.59 9.51 7.80
N SER A 324 18.17 10.28 8.72
CA SER A 324 17.48 11.30 9.53
C SER A 324 16.73 12.33 8.67
N ARG A 325 17.27 12.65 7.49
CA ARG A 325 16.66 13.60 6.55
C ARG A 325 15.37 13.11 5.89
N LEU A 326 15.01 11.83 6.05
CA LEU A 326 13.74 11.29 5.58
C LEU A 326 12.54 11.74 6.43
N TYR A 327 12.79 12.32 7.62
CA TYR A 327 11.75 12.75 8.57
C TYR A 327 11.04 14.04 8.14
N ILE A 328 10.35 13.97 6.99
CA ILE A 328 9.41 15.00 6.55
C ILE A 328 8.02 14.67 7.12
N ASN A 329 7.68 15.34 8.23
CA ASN A 329 6.44 16.04 8.56
C ASN A 329 5.04 15.47 8.21
N GLN A 330 4.83 14.21 7.82
CA GLN A 330 3.49 13.61 7.78
C GLN A 330 3.53 12.10 8.06
N CYS A 331 3.35 11.71 9.32
CA CYS A 331 2.94 10.35 9.65
C CYS A 331 1.41 10.26 9.53
N THR A 332 0.89 9.97 8.34
CA THR A 332 -0.47 9.41 8.19
C THR A 332 -0.35 7.90 8.24
N GLN A 333 -0.64 7.32 9.40
CA GLN A 333 -0.66 5.87 9.54
C GLN A 333 -1.86 5.28 8.77
N PRO A 334 -1.67 4.17 8.03
CA PRO A 334 -2.78 3.46 7.42
C PRO A 334 -3.68 2.83 8.51
N SER A 335 -4.97 2.92 8.27
CA SER A 335 -6.08 2.42 9.10
C SER A 335 -5.88 0.96 9.52
N GLY A 336 -5.79 0.69 10.84
CA GLY A 336 -5.84 -0.68 11.35
C GLY A 336 -5.31 -0.92 12.77
N HIS A 337 -4.59 0.02 13.39
CA HIS A 337 -4.07 -0.16 14.75
C HIS A 337 -5.03 0.38 15.81
N THR A 338 -5.31 -0.42 16.83
CA THR A 338 -6.25 -0.10 17.93
C THR A 338 -5.58 0.57 19.13
N GLU A 339 -4.25 0.76 19.14
CA GLU A 339 -3.50 1.27 20.30
C GLU A 339 -2.41 2.27 19.90
N VAL A 340 -2.14 3.27 20.76
CA VAL A 340 -1.11 4.29 20.58
C VAL A 340 -0.29 4.45 21.85
N LEU A 341 1.04 4.56 21.70
CA LEU A 341 1.97 4.90 22.77
C LEU A 341 2.82 6.11 22.35
N ALA A 342 2.79 7.17 23.15
CA ALA A 342 3.55 8.40 22.93
C ALA A 342 4.39 8.74 24.16
N ALA A 343 5.53 9.41 23.95
CA ALA A 343 6.45 9.80 25.01
C ALA A 343 7.04 11.18 24.75
N ILE A 344 7.14 12.01 25.78
CA ILE A 344 7.88 13.27 25.80
C ILE A 344 8.96 13.15 26.86
N LEU A 345 10.19 13.50 26.47
CA LEU A 345 11.32 13.59 27.37
C LEU A 345 11.92 14.98 27.25
N GLU A 346 12.24 15.58 28.38
CA GLU A 346 12.82 16.91 28.46
C GLU A 346 13.96 16.89 29.48
N SER A 347 15.07 17.52 29.14
CA SER A 347 16.23 17.67 30.01
C SER A 347 17.08 18.83 29.50
N PRO A 348 17.58 19.72 30.37
CA PRO A 348 18.52 20.79 29.98
C PRO A 348 19.83 20.23 29.40
N GLN A 349 20.22 19.00 29.75
CA GLN A 349 21.40 18.34 29.20
C GLN A 349 21.04 17.45 27.99
N ARG A 350 21.53 17.83 26.79
CA ARG A 350 21.26 17.13 25.52
C ARG A 350 21.74 15.67 25.51
N GLN A 351 22.91 15.39 26.08
CA GLN A 351 23.51 14.05 26.08
C GLN A 351 22.74 13.06 26.99
N LEU A 352 22.22 13.56 28.11
CA LEU A 352 21.33 12.81 28.98
C LEU A 352 20.00 12.50 28.28
N LEU A 353 19.42 13.49 27.58
CA LEU A 353 18.18 13.33 26.83
C LEU A 353 18.29 12.25 25.75
N ALA A 354 19.41 12.19 25.02
CA ALA A 354 19.66 11.15 24.02
C ALA A 354 19.71 9.75 24.64
N THR A 355 20.40 9.61 25.77
CA THR A 355 20.53 8.34 26.50
C THR A 355 19.19 7.89 27.10
N ALA A 356 18.41 8.84 27.63
CA ALA A 356 17.07 8.60 28.16
C ALA A 356 16.09 8.13 27.07
N LYS A 357 16.11 8.77 25.89
CA LYS A 357 15.32 8.37 24.73
C LYS A 357 15.62 6.92 24.33
N ALA A 358 16.90 6.53 24.27
CA ALA A 358 17.30 5.17 23.95
C ALA A 358 16.84 4.15 25.01
N ALA A 359 16.99 4.48 26.30
CA ALA A 359 16.57 3.63 27.41
C ALA A 359 15.05 3.39 27.44
N VAL A 360 14.24 4.45 27.34
CA VAL A 360 12.76 4.34 27.28
C VAL A 360 12.35 3.46 26.09
N ALA A 361 12.93 3.69 24.92
CA ALA A 361 12.62 2.90 23.73
C ALA A 361 13.00 1.41 23.89
N GLN A 362 14.09 1.10 24.59
CA GLN A 362 14.47 -0.29 24.89
C GLN A 362 13.54 -0.94 25.92
N LEU A 363 13.16 -0.23 26.97
CA LEU A 363 12.33 -0.75 28.06
C LEU A 363 10.89 -1.04 27.62
N VAL A 364 10.32 -0.15 26.80
CA VAL A 364 9.03 -0.39 26.11
C VAL A 364 9.04 -1.72 25.34
N ARG A 365 10.19 -2.12 24.75
CA ARG A 365 10.33 -3.41 24.04
C ARG A 365 10.39 -4.61 24.97
N GLN A 366 10.98 -4.45 26.16
CA GLN A 366 11.27 -5.55 27.07
C GLN A 366 10.10 -5.85 28.03
N GLU A 367 9.46 -4.83 28.60
CA GLU A 367 8.52 -4.99 29.72
C GLU A 367 7.06 -5.24 29.31
N ARG A 368 6.72 -5.14 28.02
CA ARG A 368 5.33 -5.34 27.56
C ARG A 368 4.83 -6.79 27.73
N ARG A 369 5.72 -7.75 28.00
CA ARG A 369 5.39 -9.16 28.22
C ARG A 369 5.13 -9.53 29.69
N SER A 370 5.34 -8.61 30.63
CA SER A 370 5.35 -8.92 32.07
C SER A 370 4.40 -8.06 32.92
N ALA A 371 3.80 -7.01 32.36
CA ALA A 371 2.95 -6.08 33.13
C ALA A 371 1.46 -6.40 32.97
N ASP A 372 0.76 -6.54 34.09
CA ASP A 372 -0.67 -6.88 34.12
C ASP A 372 -1.61 -5.71 33.75
N THR A 373 -1.15 -4.46 33.88
CA THR A 373 -1.93 -3.26 33.54
C THR A 373 -1.08 -2.16 32.88
N SER A 374 -1.72 -1.28 32.11
CA SER A 374 -1.06 -0.11 31.49
C SER A 374 -0.39 0.81 32.51
N ALA A 375 -0.92 0.92 33.74
CA ALA A 375 -0.33 1.72 34.81
C ALA A 375 1.03 1.17 35.24
N ILE A 376 1.08 -0.13 35.56
CA ILE A 376 2.28 -0.82 35.99
C ILE A 376 3.34 -0.77 34.89
N PHE A 377 2.92 -0.97 33.64
CA PHE A 377 3.78 -0.88 32.47
C PHE A 377 4.44 0.50 32.30
N LEU A 378 3.67 1.60 32.37
CA LEU A 378 4.26 2.93 32.24
C LEU A 378 5.14 3.29 33.45
N GLN A 379 4.73 2.89 34.65
CA GLN A 379 5.49 3.10 35.88
C GLN A 379 6.85 2.37 35.84
N SER A 380 6.86 1.12 35.41
CA SER A 380 8.07 0.30 35.34
C SER A 380 9.06 0.88 34.33
N ILE A 381 8.58 1.36 33.17
CA ILE A 381 9.41 2.03 32.18
C ILE A 381 10.08 3.28 32.76
N ILE A 382 9.32 4.17 33.43
CA ILE A 382 9.87 5.40 34.01
C ILE A 382 10.93 5.03 35.06
N LEU A 383 10.60 4.16 36.02
CA LEU A 383 11.52 3.79 37.09
C LEU A 383 12.78 3.07 36.58
N ALA A 384 12.63 2.18 35.60
CA ALA A 384 13.75 1.50 34.98
C ALA A 384 14.64 2.47 34.19
N THR A 385 14.07 3.51 33.58
CA THR A 385 14.82 4.58 32.92
C THR A 385 15.66 5.38 33.92
N TYR A 386 15.08 5.82 35.05
CA TYR A 386 15.85 6.49 36.10
C TYR A 386 16.93 5.58 36.71
N ARG A 387 16.66 4.28 36.87
CA ARG A 387 17.67 3.29 37.33
C ARG A 387 18.81 3.11 36.33
N ALA A 388 18.51 3.08 35.03
CA ALA A 388 19.53 2.94 33.99
C ALA A 388 20.44 4.18 33.90
N LEU A 389 19.89 5.36 34.14
CA LEU A 389 20.63 6.64 34.06
C LEU A 389 21.30 7.03 35.38
N GLY A 390 20.89 6.44 36.51
CA GLY A 390 21.50 6.65 37.82
C GLY A 390 21.40 8.10 38.31
N SER A 391 22.41 8.58 39.05
CA SER A 391 22.44 9.93 39.63
C SER A 391 22.36 11.04 38.58
N LYS A 392 22.76 10.79 37.33
CA LYS A 392 22.72 11.78 36.23
C LYS A 392 21.30 12.25 35.90
N ALA A 393 20.30 11.38 35.99
CA ALA A 393 18.92 11.75 35.72
C ALA A 393 18.31 12.64 36.81
N CYS A 394 18.79 12.49 38.05
CA CYS A 394 18.36 13.24 39.22
C CYS A 394 19.06 14.61 39.30
N CYS A 395 20.37 14.67 39.05
CA CYS A 395 21.14 15.90 39.12
C CYS A 395 20.87 16.88 37.98
N HIS A 396 20.38 16.42 36.82
CA HIS A 396 20.16 17.24 35.62
C HIS A 396 18.69 17.34 35.19
N GLN A 397 17.74 17.12 36.10
CA GLN A 397 16.30 17.33 35.89
C GLN A 397 15.75 16.69 34.59
N LEU A 398 15.77 15.36 34.53
CA LEU A 398 15.05 14.64 33.47
C LEU A 398 13.54 14.66 33.76
N ASN A 399 12.75 15.12 32.80
CA ASN A 399 11.29 15.04 32.77
C ASN A 399 10.87 13.94 31.78
N ILE A 400 9.94 13.06 32.18
CA ILE A 400 9.40 11.99 31.33
C ILE A 400 7.88 12.01 31.43
N LEU A 401 7.20 12.07 30.28
CA LEU A 401 5.76 11.87 30.16
C LEU A 401 5.48 10.76 29.16
N LEU A 402 4.71 9.76 29.56
CA LEU A 402 4.28 8.64 28.73
C LEU A 402 2.76 8.63 28.64
N CYS A 403 2.22 8.42 27.44
CA CYS A 403 0.79 8.34 27.19
C CYS A 403 0.49 7.06 26.40
N HIS A 404 -0.36 6.19 26.96
CA HIS A 404 -0.84 4.97 26.35
C HIS A 404 -2.35 5.05 26.12
N LEU A 405 -2.78 4.83 24.88
CA LEU A 405 -4.17 4.81 24.43
C LEU A 405 -4.48 3.39 23.95
N ALA A 406 -5.45 2.74 24.58
CA ALA A 406 -5.83 1.37 24.26
C ALA A 406 -7.35 1.19 24.33
N PRO A 407 -7.94 0.20 23.62
CA PRO A 407 -9.36 -0.10 23.76
C PRO A 407 -9.64 -0.65 25.17
N ALA A 408 -10.74 -0.25 25.80
CA ALA A 408 -11.13 -0.79 27.10
C ALA A 408 -11.55 -2.28 26.96
N ASP A 409 -11.00 -3.17 27.78
CA ASP A 409 -11.32 -4.59 27.75
C ASP A 409 -12.78 -4.88 28.20
N VAL A 410 -13.51 -5.57 27.31
CA VAL A 410 -14.68 -6.45 27.54
C VAL A 410 -15.75 -5.93 28.53
N SER A 411 -16.63 -5.01 28.08
CA SER A 411 -18.09 -4.99 28.42
C SER A 411 -18.82 -3.72 28.01
N THR A 412 -18.11 -2.64 27.66
CA THR A 412 -18.75 -1.38 27.24
C THR A 412 -18.40 -1.07 25.79
N ASP A 413 -19.43 -0.92 24.96
CA ASP A 413 -19.35 -0.51 23.56
C ASP A 413 -18.38 0.68 23.37
N SER A 414 -17.28 0.45 22.64
CA SER A 414 -16.50 1.50 21.95
C SER A 414 -15.90 2.64 22.81
N ALA A 415 -15.34 2.34 23.98
CA ALA A 415 -14.56 3.31 24.76
C ALA A 415 -13.04 3.02 24.70
N TYR A 416 -12.24 4.07 24.48
CA TYR A 416 -10.78 4.00 24.60
C TYR A 416 -10.37 4.44 26.02
N LEU A 417 -9.43 3.71 26.62
CA LEU A 417 -8.80 4.07 27.87
C LEU A 417 -7.44 4.73 27.58
N MET A 418 -7.30 5.97 28.02
CA MET A 418 -6.03 6.69 28.05
C MET A 418 -5.40 6.56 29.43
N THR A 419 -4.15 6.10 29.48
CA THR A 419 -3.33 6.07 30.69
C THR A 419 -2.11 6.95 30.46
N VAL A 420 -1.92 7.96 31.29
CA VAL A 420 -0.78 8.88 31.20
C VAL A 420 0.03 8.78 32.49
N ALA A 421 1.35 8.63 32.37
CA ALA A 421 2.28 8.61 33.50
C ALA A 421 3.33 9.70 33.31
N GLN A 422 3.62 10.44 34.38
CA GLN A 422 4.54 11.57 34.34
C GLN A 422 5.48 11.58 35.54
N CYS A 423 6.70 12.04 35.28
CA CYS A 423 7.67 12.47 36.28
C CYS A 423 8.30 13.78 35.81
N GLY A 424 8.17 14.86 36.58
CA GLY A 424 8.66 16.20 36.21
C GLY A 424 7.57 17.14 35.70
N GLY A 425 7.93 18.17 34.91
CA GLY A 425 7.07 19.30 34.55
C GLY A 425 6.40 19.27 33.17
N ALA A 426 6.31 18.12 32.50
CA ALA A 426 5.66 18.02 31.19
C ALA A 426 4.14 18.30 31.26
N THR A 427 3.55 18.74 30.16
CA THR A 427 2.13 19.13 30.10
C THR A 427 1.32 18.10 29.30
N CYS A 428 0.13 17.74 29.80
CA CYS A 428 -0.82 16.89 29.07
C CYS A 428 -2.24 17.45 29.18
N LEU A 429 -2.80 17.82 28.04
CA LEU A 429 -4.14 18.41 27.90
C LEU A 429 -5.02 17.53 27.03
N LEU A 430 -6.30 17.43 27.40
CA LEU A 430 -7.34 16.82 26.59
C LEU A 430 -8.35 17.90 26.20
N ALA A 431 -8.52 18.09 24.89
CA ALA A 431 -9.42 19.08 24.31
C ALA A 431 -10.74 18.44 23.86
N HIS A 432 -11.82 19.07 24.28
CA HIS A 432 -13.20 18.69 23.97
C HIS A 432 -13.75 19.50 22.80
N ALA A 433 -14.79 18.98 22.14
CA ALA A 433 -15.44 19.66 21.01
C ALA A 433 -16.07 21.02 21.37
N ASP A 434 -16.42 21.22 22.64
CA ASP A 434 -17.03 22.44 23.19
C ASP A 434 -15.99 23.50 23.63
N ARG A 435 -14.71 23.31 23.26
CA ARG A 435 -13.56 24.13 23.70
C ARG A 435 -13.28 24.07 25.21
N GLN A 436 -13.85 23.11 25.93
CA GLN A 436 -13.41 22.82 27.29
C GLN A 436 -12.08 22.06 27.26
N THR A 437 -11.28 22.24 28.33
CA THR A 437 -9.99 21.58 28.50
C THR A 437 -10.00 20.75 29.78
N THR A 438 -9.66 19.47 29.68
CA THR A 438 -9.27 18.67 30.85
C THR A 438 -7.75 18.69 30.96
N VAL A 439 -7.23 19.33 32.01
CA VAL A 439 -5.80 19.32 32.34
C VAL A 439 -5.48 18.03 33.09
N LEU A 440 -4.65 17.17 32.51
CA LEU A 440 -4.22 15.92 33.15
C LEU A 440 -2.94 16.11 33.94
N PHE A 441 -2.03 16.91 33.38
CA PHE A 441 -0.81 17.35 34.03
C PHE A 441 -0.46 18.77 33.58
N ASP A 442 -0.02 19.59 34.54
CA ASP A 442 0.44 20.97 34.35
C ASP A 442 1.92 21.12 34.75
N ALA A 443 2.58 22.15 34.20
CA ALA A 443 4.00 22.40 34.44
C ALA A 443 4.30 22.75 35.90
N HIS A 444 3.33 23.28 36.64
CA HIS A 444 3.49 23.76 38.02
C HIS A 444 3.30 22.66 39.09
N GLY A 445 2.99 21.43 38.69
CA GLY A 445 2.45 20.40 39.58
C GLY A 445 3.46 19.65 40.46
N GLN A 446 4.66 19.27 39.99
CA GLN A 446 5.61 18.49 40.81
C GLN A 446 7.06 18.71 40.37
N GLY A 447 7.80 19.54 41.12
CA GLY A 447 9.25 19.56 41.03
C GLY A 447 9.85 18.24 41.53
N THR A 448 10.67 17.59 40.71
CA THR A 448 11.56 16.51 41.17
C THR A 448 12.55 17.10 42.18
N ARG A 449 12.25 17.01 43.48
CA ARG A 449 13.17 17.47 44.53
C ARG A 449 14.43 16.61 44.48
N CYS A 450 15.56 17.24 44.15
CA CYS A 450 16.89 16.75 44.50
C CYS A 450 17.58 17.82 45.35
N VAL A 451 18.02 17.44 46.55
CA VAL A 451 18.82 18.27 47.45
C VAL A 451 20.24 18.30 46.89
N ALA A 452 20.62 19.40 46.24
CA ALA A 452 21.81 19.49 45.40
C ALA A 452 22.83 20.55 45.84
N ASP A 453 22.86 20.97 47.12
CA ASP A 453 23.72 22.08 47.53
C ASP A 453 25.21 21.73 47.79
N ASP A 454 25.64 20.46 47.67
CA ASP A 454 27.01 20.05 48.08
C ASP A 454 27.86 19.30 47.03
N TRP A 455 27.53 19.31 45.72
CA TRP A 455 28.25 18.45 44.74
C TRP A 455 29.32 19.15 43.87
N ASP A 456 29.45 20.48 43.86
CA ASP A 456 30.31 21.18 42.90
C ASP A 456 31.84 21.07 43.13
N ALA A 457 32.32 20.10 43.91
CA ALA A 457 33.74 19.94 44.19
C ALA A 457 34.21 18.48 44.16
N ALA A 458 34.29 17.86 42.96
CA ALA A 458 35.33 16.86 42.66
C ALA A 458 35.30 16.46 41.17
N GLU A 459 36.37 16.82 40.47
CA GLU A 459 36.67 16.33 39.12
C GLU A 459 36.92 14.80 39.11
N GLY A 460 36.42 14.16 38.04
CA GLY A 460 36.98 12.94 37.48
C GLY A 460 36.40 11.61 37.96
N PHE A 461 35.64 10.92 37.10
CA PHE A 461 35.71 9.45 37.06
C PHE A 461 35.25 8.86 35.71
N GLN A 462 36.04 7.88 35.24
CA GLN A 462 35.90 7.18 33.95
C GLN A 462 34.86 6.07 33.98
N SER A 463 34.35 5.77 32.78
CA SER A 463 33.30 4.79 32.47
C SER A 463 33.74 3.34 32.66
N HIS A 464 33.06 2.60 33.54
CA HIS A 464 32.86 1.16 33.36
C HIS A 464 31.47 0.75 33.87
N ALA A 465 30.72 0.10 32.99
CA ALA A 465 29.44 -0.52 33.30
C ALA A 465 29.65 -1.73 34.22
N SER A 466 29.17 -1.65 35.47
CA SER A 466 28.89 -2.83 36.28
C SER A 466 27.62 -2.60 37.09
N SER A 467 26.73 -3.57 36.98
CA SER A 467 25.44 -3.66 37.65
C SER A 467 25.64 -4.13 39.09
N SER A 468 26.04 -3.24 39.98
CA SER A 468 25.90 -3.41 41.43
C SER A 468 26.30 -2.13 42.14
N TRP A 469 25.42 -1.59 42.99
CA TRP A 469 25.76 -0.49 43.89
C TRP A 469 26.93 -0.93 44.80
N PRO A 470 28.05 -0.19 44.89
CA PRO A 470 29.11 -0.54 45.82
C PRO A 470 28.63 -0.25 47.25
N SER A 471 28.56 -1.29 48.08
CA SER A 471 28.39 -1.15 49.52
C SER A 471 29.74 -0.80 50.16
N THR A 472 30.05 0.49 50.30
CA THR A 472 31.09 0.96 51.22
C THR A 472 30.52 2.08 52.10
N ALA A 473 30.99 2.16 53.34
CA ALA A 473 30.42 2.96 54.43
C ALA A 473 30.51 4.50 54.25
N ARG A 474 30.83 4.98 53.04
CA ARG A 474 30.66 6.35 52.54
C ARG A 474 30.29 6.29 51.05
N GLY A 475 29.10 5.78 50.76
CA GLY A 475 28.51 5.84 49.42
C GLY A 475 27.82 7.20 49.19
N PRO A 476 27.53 7.55 47.92
CA PRO A 476 26.71 8.72 47.62
C PRO A 476 25.35 8.59 48.33
N PRO A 477 24.71 9.71 48.78
CA PRO A 477 23.40 9.63 49.38
C PRO A 477 22.44 8.93 48.40
N PRO A 478 21.49 8.11 48.90
CA PRO A 478 20.56 7.42 48.03
C PRO A 478 19.79 8.46 47.23
N CYS A 479 19.94 8.48 45.90
CA CYS A 479 18.99 9.19 45.05
C CYS A 479 17.62 8.54 45.31
N GLU A 480 16.71 9.24 45.98
CA GLU A 480 15.33 8.81 46.07
C GLU A 480 14.78 8.70 44.64
N LEU A 481 14.38 7.49 44.25
CA LEU A 481 13.74 7.28 42.96
C LEU A 481 12.45 8.10 42.92
N PRO A 482 12.21 8.87 41.85
CA PRO A 482 11.01 9.67 41.77
C PRO A 482 9.78 8.77 41.71
N SER A 483 8.69 9.21 42.35
CA SER A 483 7.40 8.52 42.29
C SER A 483 6.60 9.04 41.10
N PRO A 484 6.45 8.27 40.00
CA PRO A 484 5.71 8.74 38.83
C PRO A 484 4.22 8.88 39.16
N SER A 485 3.64 10.00 38.76
CA SER A 485 2.21 10.26 38.87
C SER A 485 1.49 9.64 37.69
N ILE A 486 0.38 8.92 37.93
CA ILE A 486 -0.37 8.22 36.88
C ILE A 486 -1.83 8.69 36.89
N ARG A 487 -2.38 8.94 35.70
CA ARG A 487 -3.78 9.31 35.48
C ARG A 487 -4.42 8.35 34.48
N HIS A 488 -5.66 7.96 34.74
CA HIS A 488 -6.50 7.18 33.84
C HIS A 488 -7.69 8.02 33.41
N VAL A 489 -7.96 8.04 32.11
CA VAL A 489 -9.06 8.79 31.51
C VAL A 489 -9.75 7.90 30.49
N THR A 490 -11.05 7.68 30.67
CA THR A 490 -11.87 7.05 29.63
C THR A 490 -12.26 8.13 28.63
N LEU A 491 -11.86 7.96 27.38
CA LEU A 491 -12.13 8.93 26.32
C LEU A 491 -13.62 8.94 25.98
N ARG A 492 -14.17 10.15 25.82
CA ARG A 492 -15.56 10.41 25.44
C ARG A 492 -15.68 10.62 23.93
N PRO A 493 -16.87 10.44 23.35
CA PRO A 493 -17.11 10.73 21.94
C PRO A 493 -16.85 12.20 21.55
N ASP A 494 -16.95 13.12 22.52
CA ASP A 494 -16.76 14.56 22.33
C ASP A 494 -15.29 14.98 22.45
N ASP A 495 -14.38 14.07 22.82
CA ASP A 495 -12.95 14.34 22.87
C ASP A 495 -12.39 14.44 21.45
N ARG A 496 -11.62 15.49 21.16
CA ARG A 496 -11.16 15.82 19.79
C ARG A 496 -9.65 15.78 19.61
N LEU A 497 -8.91 16.14 20.65
CA LEU A 497 -7.46 16.27 20.56
C LEU A 497 -6.82 15.98 21.92
N VAL A 498 -5.75 15.18 21.93
CA VAL A 498 -4.83 15.08 23.07
C VAL A 498 -3.57 15.86 22.72
N VAL A 499 -3.15 16.77 23.60
CA VAL A 499 -1.92 17.54 23.44
C VAL A 499 -0.95 17.13 24.54
N LEU A 500 0.23 16.66 24.13
CA LEU A 500 1.35 16.38 25.02
C LEU A 500 2.43 17.42 24.71
N SER A 501 3.02 18.03 25.72
CA SER A 501 4.14 18.96 25.52
C SER A 501 5.14 18.96 26.66
N THR A 502 6.28 19.61 26.44
CA THR A 502 7.27 19.96 27.46
C THR A 502 6.70 21.01 28.43
N ALA A 503 7.45 21.35 29.49
CA ALA A 503 7.05 22.39 30.44
C ALA A 503 6.83 23.76 29.76
N ALA A 504 7.63 24.04 28.73
CA ALA A 504 7.62 25.31 28.00
C ALA A 504 6.23 25.73 27.46
N LEU A 505 5.37 24.79 27.07
CA LEU A 505 4.01 25.13 26.64
C LEU A 505 3.15 25.63 27.81
N GLY A 506 3.23 24.98 28.97
CA GLY A 506 2.49 25.36 30.17
C GLY A 506 2.98 26.67 30.78
N ASP A 507 4.28 26.97 30.64
CA ASP A 507 4.86 28.23 31.08
C ASP A 507 4.49 29.41 30.15
N ALA A 508 4.29 29.14 28.86
CA ALA A 508 4.00 30.17 27.86
C ALA A 508 2.51 30.48 27.68
N LEU A 509 1.63 29.47 27.78
CA LEU A 509 0.20 29.59 27.48
C LEU A 509 -0.66 28.94 28.56
N ALA A 510 -1.73 29.64 28.95
CA ALA A 510 -2.78 29.03 29.76
C ALA A 510 -3.42 27.83 29.01
N PRO A 511 -3.81 26.74 29.71
CA PRO A 511 -4.36 25.54 29.08
C PRO A 511 -5.56 25.80 28.15
N GLU A 512 -6.41 26.76 28.49
CA GLU A 512 -7.56 27.16 27.68
C GLU A 512 -7.14 27.87 26.39
N ALA A 513 -6.11 28.71 26.45
CA ALA A 513 -5.56 29.40 25.28
C ALA A 513 -4.89 28.42 24.32
N ALA A 514 -4.11 27.48 24.85
CA ALA A 514 -3.47 26.43 24.06
C ALA A 514 -4.52 25.55 23.34
N VAL A 515 -5.59 25.14 24.03
CA VAL A 515 -6.65 24.34 23.39
C VAL A 515 -7.43 25.14 22.36
N ALA A 516 -7.71 26.42 22.60
CA ALA A 516 -8.38 27.27 21.60
C ALA A 516 -7.57 27.37 20.30
N GLU A 517 -6.26 27.62 20.41
CA GLU A 517 -5.35 27.69 19.26
C GLU A 517 -5.21 26.36 18.53
N ALA A 518 -5.17 25.25 19.28
CA ALA A 518 -5.09 23.91 18.74
C ALA A 518 -6.38 23.49 18.00
N LEU A 519 -7.56 23.85 18.51
CA LEU A 519 -8.86 23.53 17.90
C LEU A 519 -9.19 24.40 16.68
N ASP A 520 -8.65 25.62 16.60
CA ASP A 520 -8.78 26.49 15.41
C ASP A 520 -7.97 25.98 14.20
N ALA A 521 -7.15 24.93 14.38
CA ALA A 521 -6.37 24.32 13.32
C ALA A 521 -7.18 23.24 12.55
N PRO A 522 -7.01 23.14 11.21
CA PRO A 522 -7.80 22.22 10.39
C PRO A 522 -7.46 20.73 10.60
N ASN A 523 -6.33 20.43 11.24
CA ASN A 523 -5.87 19.06 11.52
C ASN A 523 -4.85 19.07 12.68
N PRO A 524 -4.60 17.93 13.35
CA PRO A 524 -3.70 17.86 14.51
C PRO A 524 -2.26 18.31 14.20
N MET A 525 -1.80 18.17 12.95
CA MET A 525 -0.48 18.67 12.54
C MET A 525 -0.41 20.20 12.60
N ALA A 526 -1.40 20.86 12.01
CA ALA A 526 -1.51 22.31 12.06
C ALA A 526 -1.70 22.82 13.50
N ALA A 527 -2.35 22.03 14.36
CA ALA A 527 -2.48 22.32 15.78
C ALA A 527 -1.12 22.30 16.49
N ALA A 528 -0.34 21.22 16.34
CA ALA A 528 1.00 21.11 16.92
C ALA A 528 1.94 22.22 16.42
N LYS A 529 1.90 22.52 15.12
CA LYS A 529 2.72 23.58 14.52
C LYS A 529 2.37 24.98 15.05
N ARG A 530 1.07 25.30 15.15
CA ARG A 530 0.64 26.59 15.70
C ARG A 530 1.04 26.74 17.16
N LEU A 531 0.85 25.70 17.97
CA LEU A 531 1.28 25.70 19.37
C LEU A 531 2.79 25.92 19.51
N ASN A 532 3.61 25.21 18.73
CA ASN A 532 5.06 25.42 18.72
C ASN A 532 5.42 26.86 18.31
N GLN A 533 4.77 27.41 17.28
CA GLN A 533 4.99 28.78 16.83
C GLN A 533 4.58 29.81 17.89
N ALA A 534 3.46 29.58 18.59
CA ALA A 534 2.99 30.45 19.66
C ALA A 534 3.98 30.46 20.84
N VAL A 535 4.47 29.29 21.26
CA VAL A 535 5.49 29.20 22.32
C VAL A 535 6.81 29.86 21.87
N ALA A 536 7.27 29.62 20.64
CA ALA A 536 8.48 30.24 20.11
C ALA A 536 8.39 31.77 20.01
N SER A 537 7.18 32.34 19.88
CA SER A 537 6.97 33.78 19.88
C SER A 537 7.01 34.43 21.27
N LEU A 538 6.85 33.63 22.33
CA LEU A 538 6.70 34.08 23.71
C LEU A 538 7.92 33.73 24.58
N VAL A 539 8.65 32.66 24.24
CA VAL A 539 9.80 32.14 25.00
C VAL A 539 11.02 32.04 24.08
N SER A 540 12.11 32.74 24.43
CA SER A 540 13.32 32.84 23.60
C SER A 540 14.25 31.62 23.66
N ASP A 541 14.19 30.80 24.71
CA ASP A 541 15.27 29.85 25.05
C ASP A 541 14.84 28.40 25.35
N GLY A 542 13.60 28.01 25.02
CA GLY A 542 13.06 26.67 25.33
C GLY A 542 12.87 25.80 24.09
N GLY A 543 13.61 24.69 23.99
CA GLY A 543 13.36 23.63 22.99
C GLY A 543 11.98 22.99 23.22
N THR A 544 10.95 23.55 22.59
CA THR A 544 9.56 23.13 22.81
C THR A 544 9.22 21.97 21.90
N CYS A 545 8.68 20.89 22.47
CA CYS A 545 8.15 19.77 21.70
C CYS A 545 6.66 19.62 22.01
N VAL A 546 5.83 19.63 20.96
CA VAL A 546 4.39 19.41 21.05
C VAL A 546 4.01 18.20 20.21
N ILE A 547 3.28 17.27 20.82
CA ILE A 547 2.63 16.14 20.15
C ILE A 547 1.12 16.35 20.25
N ALA A 548 0.46 16.48 19.11
CA ALA A 548 -0.99 16.56 19.03
C ALA A 548 -1.56 15.27 18.42
N ILE A 549 -2.45 14.60 19.15
CA ILE A 549 -3.09 13.34 18.75
C ILE A 549 -4.57 13.64 18.48
N GLY A 550 -4.96 13.61 17.21
CA GLY A 550 -6.37 13.76 16.81
C GLY A 550 -7.21 12.56 17.19
N LEU A 551 -8.39 12.80 17.76
CA LEU A 551 -9.41 11.80 18.07
C LEU A 551 -10.58 12.02 17.11
N GLN A 552 -10.81 11.07 16.18
CA GLN A 552 -11.91 11.13 15.23
C GLN A 552 -12.91 10.01 15.49
N THR A 553 -14.18 10.38 15.66
CA THR A 553 -15.31 9.44 15.62
C THR A 553 -15.71 9.23 14.16
N ALA A 554 -15.65 7.99 13.67
CA ALA A 554 -16.14 7.64 12.33
C ALA A 554 -17.65 7.92 12.22
N ALA A 555 -18.02 9.03 11.58
CA ALA A 555 -19.39 9.28 11.13
C ALA A 555 -19.53 8.79 9.69
N SER A 556 -20.24 7.68 9.51
CA SER A 556 -21.01 7.32 8.30
C SER A 556 -20.46 7.84 6.96
N ALA A 557 -19.39 7.21 6.45
CA ALA A 557 -19.24 7.10 5.00
C ALA A 557 -20.30 6.09 4.52
N ALA A 558 -21.11 6.50 3.54
CA ALA A 558 -22.31 5.84 3.05
C ALA A 558 -22.27 4.29 3.05
N GLY A 559 -23.27 3.67 3.68
CA GLY A 559 -23.86 2.42 3.19
C GLY A 559 -23.51 1.09 3.87
N ALA A 560 -22.79 1.03 4.99
CA ALA A 560 -22.58 -0.24 5.70
C ALA A 560 -22.99 -0.13 7.18
N ALA A 561 -24.12 -0.73 7.53
CA ALA A 561 -24.59 -0.88 8.90
C ALA A 561 -23.79 -1.98 9.62
N GLY A 562 -22.99 -1.59 10.61
CA GLY A 562 -22.35 -2.46 11.59
C GLY A 562 -21.69 -1.62 12.70
N PRO A 563 -21.84 -1.95 14.00
CA PRO A 563 -21.28 -1.15 15.08
C PRO A 563 -19.80 -1.50 15.27
N GLY A 564 -18.91 -0.64 14.78
CA GLY A 564 -17.48 -0.80 14.91
C GLY A 564 -16.76 0.52 14.67
N LYS A 565 -16.71 1.37 15.69
CA LYS A 565 -16.10 2.72 15.63
C LYS A 565 -14.57 2.58 15.66
N SER A 566 -13.89 2.78 14.54
CA SER A 566 -12.43 2.86 14.48
C SER A 566 -11.94 4.28 14.74
N VAL A 567 -11.13 4.49 15.77
CA VAL A 567 -10.46 5.79 16.04
C VAL A 567 -9.18 5.88 15.22
N HIS A 568 -9.02 6.95 14.45
CA HIS A 568 -7.83 7.22 13.64
C HIS A 568 -6.89 8.15 14.39
N PHE A 569 -5.62 7.72 14.56
CA PHE A 569 -4.59 8.52 15.21
C PHE A 569 -3.64 9.12 14.17
N ARG A 570 -3.28 10.40 14.36
CA ARG A 570 -2.27 11.11 13.57
C ARG A 570 -1.29 11.74 14.55
N ILE A 571 -0.03 11.30 14.51
CA ILE A 571 1.04 11.75 15.40
C ILE A 571 2.00 12.61 14.59
N THR A 572 2.35 13.77 15.10
CA THR A 572 3.27 14.71 14.46
C THR A 572 4.14 15.41 15.48
N THR A 573 5.43 15.53 15.19
CA THR A 573 6.45 16.22 16.00
C THR A 573 7.16 17.23 15.12
N ASP A 574 7.25 18.49 15.55
CA ASP A 574 8.20 19.47 15.01
C ASP A 574 9.49 19.35 15.84
N ILE A 575 10.63 19.14 15.19
CA ILE A 575 11.95 19.28 15.81
C ILE A 575 12.73 20.19 14.87
N ASP A 576 13.01 21.42 15.33
CA ASP A 576 13.93 22.33 14.65
C ASP A 576 15.36 21.76 14.78
N ASP A 577 15.81 21.03 13.77
CA ASP A 577 17.15 20.47 13.70
C ASP A 577 18.01 21.23 12.68
N GLU A 578 18.68 22.28 13.13
CA GLU A 578 19.88 22.79 12.44
C GLU A 578 21.20 22.27 13.06
N GLN A 579 21.21 21.57 14.22
CA GLN A 579 22.47 21.13 14.85
C GLN A 579 22.42 19.83 15.70
N ALA A 580 21.53 18.88 15.43
CA ALA A 580 21.56 17.59 16.14
C ALA A 580 22.32 16.52 15.33
N ASP A 581 23.48 16.11 15.84
CA ASP A 581 24.31 15.05 15.26
C ASP A 581 23.50 13.77 14.98
N GLU A 582 23.56 13.38 13.71
CA GLU A 582 22.99 12.20 13.10
C GLU A 582 23.55 10.91 13.74
N ALA A 583 22.71 10.02 14.29
CA ALA A 583 22.82 8.54 14.17
C ALA A 583 22.02 7.69 15.19
N GLU A 584 21.63 8.20 16.37
CA GLU A 584 21.26 7.28 17.47
C GLU A 584 19.78 7.30 17.91
N ALA A 585 19.03 8.39 17.69
CA ALA A 585 17.65 8.45 18.17
C ALA A 585 16.67 7.59 17.34
N TYR A 586 17.01 7.25 16.08
CA TYR A 586 16.05 6.71 15.12
C TYR A 586 16.16 5.20 14.81
N LYS A 587 17.26 4.53 15.19
CA LYS A 587 17.38 3.06 15.07
C LYS A 587 16.33 2.29 15.89
N ALA A 588 15.63 2.99 16.78
CA ALA A 588 14.70 2.43 17.72
C ALA A 588 13.28 2.17 17.17
N TRP A 589 12.86 2.96 16.19
CA TRP A 589 11.47 3.00 15.71
C TRP A 589 11.26 2.12 14.47
N GLU A 590 12.28 2.03 13.61
CA GLU A 590 12.30 1.14 12.45
C GLU A 590 12.22 -0.34 12.80
N TYR A 591 12.89 -0.74 13.89
CA TYR A 591 12.86 -2.11 14.37
C TYR A 591 11.49 -2.50 14.95
N MET A 592 10.73 -1.54 15.50
CA MET A 592 9.36 -1.77 15.97
C MET A 592 8.38 -1.99 14.81
N LEU A 593 8.54 -1.29 13.69
CA LEU A 593 7.73 -1.49 12.49
C LEU A 593 8.01 -2.86 11.85
N ALA A 594 9.29 -3.26 11.77
CA ALA A 594 9.71 -4.55 11.22
C ALA A 594 9.26 -5.75 12.09
N GLN A 595 9.23 -5.59 13.42
CA GLN A 595 8.76 -6.65 14.34
C GLN A 595 7.24 -6.75 14.40
N ASN A 596 6.48 -5.66 14.21
CA ASN A 596 5.02 -5.72 14.16
C ASN A 596 4.53 -6.55 12.96
N HIS A 597 5.16 -6.42 11.79
CA HIS A 597 4.87 -7.29 10.64
C HIS A 597 5.24 -8.76 10.89
N LYS A 598 6.36 -9.03 11.58
CA LYS A 598 6.81 -10.39 11.90
C LYS A 598 5.95 -11.06 12.98
N MET A 599 5.41 -10.29 13.92
CA MET A 599 4.53 -10.77 14.99
C MET A 599 3.10 -11.01 14.48
N LEU A 600 2.59 -10.20 13.53
CA LEU A 600 1.33 -10.43 12.82
C LEU A 600 1.38 -11.71 11.97
N PHE A 601 2.47 -11.93 11.22
CA PHE A 601 2.63 -13.14 10.41
C PHE A 601 2.69 -14.40 11.28
N ASN A 602 3.40 -14.36 12.41
CA ASN A 602 3.46 -15.48 13.36
C ASN A 602 2.14 -15.70 14.10
N ARG A 603 1.40 -14.64 14.42
CA ARG A 603 0.08 -14.73 15.08
C ARG A 603 -0.97 -15.29 14.11
N GLU A 604 -0.95 -14.88 12.85
CA GLU A 604 -1.79 -15.45 11.78
C GLU A 604 -1.45 -16.93 11.52
N LEU A 605 -0.16 -17.28 11.47
CA LEU A 605 0.30 -18.67 11.37
C LEU A 605 -0.15 -19.51 12.58
N GLU A 606 -0.11 -18.95 13.78
CA GLU A 606 -0.59 -19.63 14.99
C GLU A 606 -2.11 -19.78 15.01
N THR A 607 -2.88 -18.79 14.54
CA THR A 607 -4.33 -18.92 14.38
C THR A 607 -4.70 -19.93 13.31
N LEU A 608 -3.96 -20.00 12.19
CA LEU A 608 -4.11 -21.02 11.14
C LEU A 608 -3.75 -22.42 11.67
N HIS A 609 -2.66 -22.56 12.42
CA HIS A 609 -2.30 -23.82 13.06
C HIS A 609 -3.30 -24.24 14.15
N ARG A 610 -3.86 -23.31 14.93
CA ARG A 610 -4.91 -23.61 15.92
C ARG A 610 -6.24 -23.97 15.27
N THR A 611 -6.59 -23.37 14.12
CA THR A 611 -7.81 -23.73 13.36
C THR A 611 -7.64 -25.08 12.64
N LEU A 612 -6.48 -25.38 12.08
CA LEU A 612 -6.14 -26.71 11.55
C LEU A 612 -6.09 -27.79 12.63
N ALA A 613 -5.56 -27.48 13.82
CA ALA A 613 -5.54 -28.40 14.96
C ALA A 613 -6.94 -28.66 15.54
N LYS A 614 -7.80 -27.63 15.63
CA LYS A 614 -9.22 -27.76 16.01
C LYS A 614 -10.04 -28.51 14.94
N GLY A 615 -9.70 -28.36 13.67
CA GLY A 615 -10.29 -29.15 12.57
C GLY A 615 -9.91 -30.63 12.62
N LYS A 616 -8.64 -30.95 12.91
CA LYS A 616 -8.18 -32.33 13.13
C LYS A 616 -8.78 -32.97 14.38
N ALA A 617 -8.96 -32.21 15.47
CA ALA A 617 -9.62 -32.70 16.68
C ALA A 617 -11.12 -32.99 16.47
N ARG A 618 -11.82 -32.20 15.66
CA ARG A 618 -13.21 -32.46 15.25
C ARG A 618 -13.36 -33.69 14.35
N HIS A 619 -12.38 -33.95 13.47
CA HIS A 619 -12.37 -35.18 12.65
C HIS A 619 -12.00 -36.44 13.45
N ALA A 620 -11.13 -36.33 14.45
CA ALA A 620 -10.80 -37.45 15.33
C ALA A 620 -11.95 -37.83 16.29
N ALA A 621 -12.77 -36.85 16.70
CA ALA A 621 -13.93 -37.07 17.57
C ALA A 621 -15.15 -37.70 16.86
N SER A 622 -15.20 -37.71 15.52
CA SER A 622 -16.30 -38.33 14.75
C SER A 622 -16.04 -39.78 14.34
N LEU A 623 -14.92 -40.38 14.77
CA LEU A 623 -14.45 -41.71 14.36
C LEU A 623 -14.17 -42.64 15.55
N ALA A 624 -14.98 -42.56 16.61
CA ALA A 624 -14.98 -43.56 17.67
C ALA A 624 -16.22 -44.47 17.53
N PRO A 625 -16.07 -45.79 17.28
CA PRO A 625 -17.14 -46.75 17.46
C PRO A 625 -17.06 -47.45 18.82
N ASP A 626 -18.24 -47.79 19.33
CA ASP A 626 -18.51 -48.63 20.49
C ASP A 626 -17.92 -50.05 20.37
N GLY A 627 -17.62 -50.67 21.52
CA GLY A 627 -17.88 -52.10 21.76
C GLY A 627 -16.73 -53.12 21.63
N ALA A 628 -16.14 -53.44 22.79
CA ALA A 628 -15.66 -54.76 23.28
C ALA A 628 -14.88 -55.75 22.38
N ALA A 629 -13.64 -56.11 22.81
CA ALA A 629 -13.29 -57.44 23.38
C ALA A 629 -11.77 -57.79 23.30
N VAL A 630 -11.21 -58.14 24.47
CA VAL A 630 -10.25 -59.23 24.76
C VAL A 630 -8.76 -59.16 24.30
N ALA A 631 -7.90 -59.03 25.32
CA ALA A 631 -6.57 -59.63 25.58
C ALA A 631 -5.42 -59.58 24.55
N SER A 632 -4.30 -58.97 24.93
CA SER A 632 -3.13 -59.69 25.50
C SER A 632 -1.90 -58.77 25.71
N SER A 633 -1.09 -59.21 26.67
CA SER A 633 0.13 -58.66 27.28
C SER A 633 1.19 -57.97 26.42
N GLY A 634 1.92 -57.01 27.03
CA GLY A 634 3.28 -56.66 26.59
C GLY A 634 3.83 -55.35 27.15
N THR A 635 4.51 -55.43 28.29
CA THR A 635 5.27 -54.37 28.97
C THR A 635 6.39 -53.73 28.13
N ALA A 636 6.61 -52.41 28.22
CA ALA A 636 7.85 -51.79 28.74
C ALA A 636 7.97 -50.27 28.49
N ARG A 637 8.44 -49.57 29.53
CA ARG A 637 8.86 -48.15 29.59
C ARG A 637 10.11 -47.87 28.76
N LEU A 638 10.29 -46.61 28.32
CA LEU A 638 11.51 -45.77 28.32
C LEU A 638 11.22 -44.55 27.41
N GLY A 639 11.37 -43.27 27.80
CA GLY A 639 12.55 -42.64 28.37
C GLY A 639 13.13 -41.66 27.33
N SER A 640 12.62 -40.42 27.30
CA SER A 640 12.99 -39.37 26.34
C SER A 640 14.36 -38.73 26.63
N LYS A 641 15.28 -38.71 25.66
CA LYS A 641 16.41 -37.76 25.61
C LYS A 641 16.62 -37.21 24.20
N LYS A 642 16.67 -35.87 24.14
CA LYS A 642 17.00 -34.99 23.00
C LYS A 642 18.42 -35.26 22.47
N LYS A 643 18.63 -35.16 21.16
CA LYS A 643 19.93 -34.88 20.53
C LYS A 643 19.79 -33.82 19.43
N ARG A 644 20.65 -32.80 19.52
CA ARG A 644 21.02 -31.83 18.49
C ARG A 644 21.88 -32.52 17.43
N TYR A 645 21.80 -32.10 16.16
CA TYR A 645 22.88 -32.27 15.19
C TYR A 645 23.06 -31.00 14.35
N CYS A 646 24.31 -30.57 14.26
CA CYS A 646 24.84 -29.51 13.40
C CYS A 646 25.09 -30.05 11.99
N TYR A 647 24.94 -29.19 10.98
CA TYR A 647 25.30 -29.46 9.58
C TYR A 647 26.83 -29.47 9.40
N GLY A 648 27.34 -30.50 8.73
CA GLY A 648 28.72 -30.59 8.24
C GLY A 648 28.80 -30.29 6.75
N GLN A 649 29.87 -29.60 6.37
CA GLN A 649 30.36 -29.42 5.01
C GLN A 649 30.84 -30.76 4.43
N THR A 650 30.65 -30.96 3.13
CA THR A 650 31.39 -31.96 2.34
C THR A 650 31.79 -31.32 1.02
N ASP A 651 33.10 -31.13 0.86
CA ASP A 651 33.81 -30.88 -0.39
C ASP A 651 34.17 -32.21 -1.09
N GLU A 652 34.52 -32.08 -2.38
CA GLU A 652 35.25 -32.99 -3.29
C GLU A 652 34.46 -33.91 -4.24
N PRO A 653 35.04 -34.34 -5.39
CA PRO A 653 35.73 -33.55 -6.44
C PRO A 653 35.34 -33.98 -7.89
N LEU A 654 35.80 -33.22 -8.89
CA LEU A 654 35.75 -33.54 -10.34
C LEU A 654 36.70 -34.69 -10.73
N PRO A 655 36.40 -35.41 -11.84
CA PRO A 655 37.43 -35.97 -12.70
C PRO A 655 37.40 -35.43 -14.14
N SER A 656 38.57 -35.51 -14.76
CA SER A 656 39.09 -34.86 -15.97
C SER A 656 38.50 -35.30 -17.32
N SER A 657 38.64 -34.37 -18.28
CA SER A 657 38.44 -34.43 -19.75
C SER A 657 38.53 -35.80 -20.45
N VAL A 658 37.70 -36.01 -21.48
CA VAL A 658 38.05 -36.45 -22.86
C VAL A 658 36.76 -36.68 -23.67
N ALA A 659 36.80 -36.20 -24.93
CA ALA A 659 35.90 -36.39 -26.08
C ALA A 659 34.50 -35.75 -26.05
#